data_AF-A0A368TKR7-F1
#
_entry.id   AF-A0A368TKR7-F1
#
_cell.length_a   1.000
_cell.length_b   1.000
_cell.length_c   1.000
_cell.angle_alpha   90.00
_cell.angle_beta   90.00
_cell.angle_gamma   90.00
#
_symmetry.space_group_name_H-M   'P 1'
#
loop_
_entity.id
_entity.type
_entity.pdbx_description
1 polymer ?
#
loop_
_entity_poly.entity_id
_entity_poly.type
_entity_poly.pdbx_seq_one_letter_code
_entity_poly.pdbx_strand_id
1 'polypeptide(L)'
;MGKYAINRRKTFLIYIICIFFISFNLLGIANATSDTKMVGWRSSEYGYQQEAEPSYWINTANEMSSKFPNSEPTGIWVLGVDFNDGTCGLSFPHPEQYTNIVFSSEDKNEKYLQAFGDAGVNVWLQVEPANANVDQLIDLVLDQYKHHPSVIGFGIDIEWLESIEYPEGRSVTNEEAKRWIDKVKSYNLDYKLFLKHWDVDKMPTEHYEDIVFISDSLDFLNLDALIDDFANYWATSFPNSKVGFQIGYNLDANNDYKTDRDWWSLMDDPAKEIGTAIIDNVSNLEGIYWVDFSITEVFPPSNGTNEKVIIFRDDDAQAWWSVDRTFKNITNVLIQNNISQTIGVIPNTTEGYWIGDDVNFKNYLNSIKQYDTVELALHGYEHTLNEFENITKNEAEERLEKGIAIFHSELEMTPTTFIPPYGTFNEATLEATKNKGFTKFSSIIGIDNYSWKESYPGLLHVPSTVDFYDWEQNRQRTYDEIITDSRSSLDNYDICVVLMHHWQFSDNDGTINQTKYNLLLDVIDWMHEKENEGVKMMTIKQYNGWKLPPNITSFAPPSLVNDTVCNWRAFNVTVNQMVNVSWYLNGSFQFTNESVREAKCTLQVMVAGEHNVTANASNSNGTDTQTWAWYVTEAVANPDLIITDTWLCWPDNCTICYNVTNTGDGTAPACHNTTLYVDGVAVAYDHVPVDLAPGESYIGCFDDYTWTYTPPSDNITVCADNNETVDELDEDNNCLTNIWMCGDVNGDGKVTMSDVRKVFNRYLDPNYPLDLPWAADVNCDGKVTMSDVRKVFNRYLDPGYDLNCCCKVL
;
A
#
# COMPACT_ATOMS: atom_id res chain seq x y z
N MET A 1 -54.43 48.86 -57.17
CA MET A 1 -55.73 49.19 -56.55
C MET A 1 -56.44 47.89 -56.20
N GLY A 2 -56.96 47.75 -54.98
CA GLY A 2 -58.13 46.87 -54.72
C GLY A 2 -57.93 45.47 -54.13
N LYS A 3 -57.51 45.40 -52.85
CA LYS A 3 -58.15 44.71 -51.70
C LYS A 3 -58.70 43.26 -51.79
N TYR A 4 -58.17 42.43 -50.86
CA TYR A 4 -58.75 41.27 -50.08
C TYR A 4 -59.23 40.03 -50.86
N ALA A 5 -58.96 38.76 -50.47
CA ALA A 5 -58.81 38.16 -49.14
C ALA A 5 -58.12 36.76 -49.16
N ILE A 6 -57.36 36.45 -48.09
CA ILE A 6 -57.30 35.18 -47.30
C ILE A 6 -56.93 33.86 -48.04
N ASN A 7 -55.80 33.21 -47.70
CA ASN A 7 -55.70 32.20 -46.63
C ASN A 7 -54.29 31.58 -46.43
N ARG A 8 -53.95 31.38 -45.15
CA ARG A 8 -53.18 30.28 -44.53
C ARG A 8 -51.65 30.13 -44.74
N ARG A 9 -50.98 30.57 -43.67
CA ARG A 9 -50.16 29.80 -42.71
C ARG A 9 -48.73 29.41 -43.08
N LYS A 10 -47.85 29.93 -42.20
CA LYS A 10 -46.54 29.44 -41.74
C LYS A 10 -45.40 29.59 -42.75
N THR A 11 -44.55 30.59 -42.50
CA THR A 11 -43.08 30.49 -42.27
C THR A 11 -42.52 31.92 -42.33
N PHE A 12 -41.46 32.20 -41.54
CA PHE A 12 -40.72 33.45 -41.28
C PHE A 12 -41.02 34.08 -39.90
N LEU A 13 -40.10 33.96 -38.93
CA LEU A 13 -38.85 34.74 -38.80
C LEU A 13 -39.19 36.22 -38.54
N ILE A 14 -39.11 36.64 -37.28
CA ILE A 14 -39.03 38.03 -36.76
C ILE A 14 -38.77 37.86 -35.24
N TYR A 15 -37.53 38.00 -34.76
CA TYR A 15 -36.90 39.26 -34.33
C TYR A 15 -37.78 40.12 -33.41
N ILE A 16 -37.31 40.25 -32.17
CA ILE A 16 -37.55 41.38 -31.26
C ILE A 16 -38.99 41.48 -30.70
N ILE A 17 -39.14 41.05 -29.45
CA ILE A 17 -39.63 41.82 -28.30
C ILE A 17 -39.57 40.88 -27.11
N CYS A 18 -38.60 41.09 -26.23
CA CYS A 18 -38.67 40.81 -24.79
C CYS A 18 -37.41 41.41 -24.14
N ILE A 19 -37.37 42.75 -24.12
CA ILE A 19 -36.57 43.50 -23.14
C ILE A 19 -37.47 43.65 -21.92
N PHE A 20 -36.86 43.51 -20.74
CA PHE A 20 -37.44 43.56 -19.38
C PHE A 20 -37.99 42.24 -18.86
N PHE A 21 -37.09 41.36 -18.41
CA PHE A 21 -36.99 41.01 -16.99
C PHE A 21 -35.67 40.24 -16.75
N ILE A 22 -35.00 40.57 -15.64
CA ILE A 22 -33.83 39.90 -15.05
C ILE A 22 -32.46 40.39 -15.57
N SER A 23 -32.05 41.50 -14.98
CA SER A 23 -30.67 41.76 -14.57
C SER A 23 -30.18 40.65 -13.63
N PHE A 24 -29.28 39.79 -14.09
CA PHE A 24 -28.11 39.23 -13.37
C PHE A 24 -27.35 38.29 -14.32
N ASN A 25 -26.01 38.37 -14.26
CA ASN A 25 -25.01 37.55 -14.97
C ASN A 25 -24.71 37.90 -16.44
N LEU A 26 -23.96 38.99 -16.60
CA LEU A 26 -22.95 39.12 -17.65
C LEU A 26 -21.60 38.82 -16.98
N LEU A 27 -21.17 37.57 -17.04
CA LEU A 27 -19.77 37.19 -16.98
C LEU A 27 -19.52 36.37 -18.24
N GLY A 28 -18.61 36.87 -19.07
CA GLY A 28 -18.24 36.21 -20.32
C GLY A 28 -17.69 34.83 -20.01
N ILE A 29 -18.25 33.81 -20.66
CA ILE A 29 -17.56 32.53 -20.81
C ILE A 29 -16.52 32.79 -21.90
N ALA A 30 -15.31 33.16 -21.48
CA ALA A 30 -14.13 32.82 -22.26
C ALA A 30 -14.07 31.28 -22.24
N ASN A 31 -14.04 30.65 -23.41
CA ASN A 31 -13.58 29.26 -23.49
C ASN A 31 -12.12 29.28 -23.05
N ALA A 32 -11.86 28.89 -21.80
CA ALA A 32 -10.54 28.43 -21.40
C ALA A 32 -10.30 27.11 -22.14
N THR A 33 -9.44 27.14 -23.15
CA THR A 33 -8.75 25.92 -23.59
C THR A 33 -7.97 25.43 -22.38
N SER A 34 -8.36 24.32 -21.76
CA SER A 34 -7.53 23.76 -20.67
C SER A 34 -6.25 23.23 -21.30
N ASP A 35 -5.10 23.77 -20.91
CA ASP A 35 -3.79 23.28 -21.34
C ASP A 35 -3.67 21.77 -21.03
N THR A 36 -3.38 20.97 -22.06
CA THR A 36 -3.11 19.53 -21.92
C THR A 36 -1.93 19.29 -20.99
N LYS A 37 -2.01 18.31 -20.09
CA LYS A 37 -0.94 17.97 -19.13
C LYS A 37 -0.15 16.74 -19.59
N MET A 38 1.18 16.80 -19.54
CA MET A 38 2.03 15.63 -19.80
C MET A 38 2.10 14.74 -18.57
N VAL A 39 1.72 13.47 -18.69
CA VAL A 39 1.70 12.57 -17.54
C VAL A 39 2.29 11.22 -17.94
N GLY A 40 3.19 10.70 -17.11
CA GLY A 40 3.71 9.36 -17.28
C GLY A 40 4.90 9.13 -16.36
N TRP A 41 6.04 8.75 -16.91
CA TRP A 41 7.13 8.19 -16.11
C TRP A 41 8.46 8.89 -16.37
N ARG A 42 9.42 8.68 -15.47
CA ARG A 42 10.84 8.96 -15.67
C ARG A 42 11.61 7.65 -15.58
N SER A 43 12.52 7.40 -16.50
CA SER A 43 13.25 6.13 -16.64
C SER A 43 14.74 6.34 -16.89
N SER A 44 15.59 5.54 -16.24
CA SER A 44 17.06 5.64 -16.25
C SER A 44 17.79 4.30 -16.29
N GLU A 45 19.01 4.28 -16.83
CA GLU A 45 19.81 3.04 -16.99
C GLU A 45 20.14 2.33 -15.67
N TYR A 46 20.18 3.08 -14.56
CA TYR A 46 20.44 2.55 -13.23
C TYR A 46 19.15 2.25 -12.43
N GLY A 47 17.98 2.43 -13.05
CA GLY A 47 16.68 1.95 -12.55
C GLY A 47 16.12 0.84 -13.44
N TYR A 48 14.80 0.78 -13.58
CA TYR A 48 14.09 -0.33 -14.26
C TYR A 48 14.10 -0.26 -15.79
N GLN A 49 14.77 0.73 -16.39
CA GLN A 49 14.67 1.08 -17.82
C GLN A 49 14.88 -0.11 -18.77
N GLN A 50 16.04 -0.78 -18.63
CA GLN A 50 16.48 -1.84 -19.54
C GLN A 50 16.00 -3.23 -19.11
N GLU A 51 15.41 -3.36 -17.91
CA GLU A 51 14.81 -4.59 -17.42
C GLU A 51 13.42 -4.83 -18.04
N ALA A 52 12.76 -3.76 -18.46
CA ALA A 52 11.44 -3.79 -19.09
C ALA A 52 11.49 -3.65 -20.62
N GLU A 53 10.58 -4.35 -21.30
CA GLU A 53 10.38 -4.17 -22.75
C GLU A 53 9.62 -2.87 -23.07
N PRO A 54 9.69 -2.35 -24.31
CA PRO A 54 9.01 -1.10 -24.69
C PRO A 54 7.50 -1.07 -24.38
N SER A 55 6.82 -2.22 -24.46
CA SER A 55 5.39 -2.34 -24.16
C SER A 55 5.04 -1.95 -22.72
N TYR A 56 5.88 -2.32 -21.75
CA TYR A 56 5.66 -1.95 -20.36
C TYR A 56 5.63 -0.43 -20.19
N TRP A 57 6.59 0.28 -20.78
CA TRP A 57 6.68 1.74 -20.71
C TRP A 57 5.52 2.42 -21.44
N ILE A 58 5.09 1.90 -22.59
CA ILE A 58 3.93 2.40 -23.34
C ILE A 58 2.66 2.28 -22.49
N ASN A 59 2.41 1.09 -21.95
CA ASN A 59 1.21 0.85 -21.15
C ASN A 59 1.22 1.67 -19.87
N THR A 60 2.36 1.77 -19.20
CA THR A 60 2.47 2.57 -17.97
C THR A 60 2.16 4.04 -18.24
N ALA A 61 2.67 4.61 -19.35
CA ALA A 61 2.34 5.99 -19.74
C ALA A 61 0.86 6.17 -20.04
N ASN A 62 0.27 5.26 -20.81
CA ASN A 62 -1.16 5.29 -21.16
C ASN A 62 -2.06 5.11 -19.94
N GLU A 63 -1.73 4.17 -19.06
CA GLU A 63 -2.48 3.94 -17.82
C GLU A 63 -2.43 5.16 -16.92
N MET A 64 -1.24 5.73 -16.72
CA MET A 64 -1.10 6.92 -15.88
C MET A 64 -1.83 8.13 -16.47
N SER A 65 -1.72 8.36 -17.79
CA SER A 65 -2.48 9.42 -18.48
C SER A 65 -3.99 9.19 -18.38
N SER A 66 -4.48 7.94 -18.48
CA SER A 66 -5.92 7.63 -18.39
C SER A 66 -6.57 8.05 -17.07
N LYS A 67 -5.77 8.26 -16.01
CA LYS A 67 -6.23 8.72 -14.69
C LYS A 67 -6.65 10.19 -14.69
N PHE A 68 -6.24 10.99 -15.69
CA PHE A 68 -6.43 12.44 -15.71
C PHE A 68 -7.08 12.94 -17.01
N PRO A 69 -8.12 13.79 -16.93
CA PRO A 69 -8.72 14.40 -18.11
C PRO A 69 -7.74 15.38 -18.76
N ASN A 70 -7.77 15.47 -20.09
CA ASN A 70 -6.91 16.36 -20.88
C ASN A 70 -5.43 16.18 -20.55
N SER A 71 -4.98 14.93 -20.53
CA SER A 71 -3.57 14.58 -20.38
C SER A 71 -3.05 13.80 -21.59
N GLU A 72 -1.73 13.80 -21.77
CA GLU A 72 -1.02 13.07 -22.82
C GLU A 72 0.04 12.14 -22.20
N PRO A 73 0.13 10.88 -22.67
CA PRO A 73 1.11 9.92 -22.19
C PRO A 73 2.53 10.39 -22.55
N THR A 74 3.33 10.68 -21.53
CA THR A 74 4.66 11.28 -21.69
C THR A 74 5.71 10.66 -20.78
N GLY A 75 6.88 10.34 -21.32
CA GLY A 75 8.04 9.83 -20.58
C GLY A 75 9.22 10.80 -20.53
N ILE A 76 10.03 10.73 -19.48
CA ILE A 76 11.40 11.26 -19.44
C ILE A 76 12.36 10.08 -19.59
N TRP A 77 13.07 10.03 -20.71
CA TRP A 77 14.02 8.96 -21.04
C TRP A 77 15.45 9.45 -20.83
N VAL A 78 16.08 9.01 -19.74
CA VAL A 78 17.48 9.33 -19.44
C VAL A 78 18.37 8.43 -20.30
N LEU A 79 19.19 9.05 -21.14
CA LEU A 79 20.12 8.38 -22.05
C LEU A 79 21.56 8.87 -21.94
N GLY A 80 21.78 9.86 -21.06
CA GLY A 80 23.10 10.34 -20.66
C GLY A 80 23.19 10.33 -19.15
N VAL A 81 24.17 9.62 -18.60
CA VAL A 81 24.33 9.39 -17.15
C VAL A 81 25.70 9.89 -16.68
N ASP A 82 25.80 10.49 -15.49
CA ASP A 82 27.10 10.82 -14.90
C ASP A 82 27.78 9.55 -14.36
N PHE A 83 29.02 9.32 -14.75
CA PHE A 83 29.84 8.21 -14.25
C PHE A 83 30.61 8.53 -12.96
N ASN A 84 30.40 9.70 -12.35
CA ASN A 84 31.08 10.18 -11.15
C ASN A 84 32.61 10.33 -11.31
N ASP A 85 33.10 10.36 -12.55
CA ASP A 85 34.48 10.65 -12.91
C ASP A 85 34.62 11.91 -13.77
N GLY A 86 33.51 12.66 -13.90
CA GLY A 86 33.39 13.86 -14.71
C GLY A 86 33.00 13.59 -16.16
N THR A 87 32.72 12.33 -16.53
CA THR A 87 32.25 11.97 -17.87
C THR A 87 30.75 11.67 -17.91
N CYS A 88 30.08 12.14 -18.97
CA CYS A 88 28.71 11.78 -19.31
C CYS A 88 28.73 10.55 -20.23
N GLY A 89 28.11 9.45 -19.78
CA GLY A 89 27.94 8.23 -20.55
C GLY A 89 26.66 8.26 -21.39
N LEU A 90 26.79 8.38 -22.71
CA LEU A 90 25.68 8.29 -23.66
C LEU A 90 25.42 6.83 -24.06
N SER A 91 24.16 6.41 -23.98
CA SER A 91 23.73 5.02 -24.15
C SER A 91 23.63 4.54 -25.62
N PHE A 92 24.40 5.16 -26.52
CA PHE A 92 24.48 4.83 -27.95
C PHE A 92 25.90 4.99 -28.51
N PRO A 93 26.24 4.35 -29.65
CA PRO A 93 27.58 4.39 -30.21
C PRO A 93 27.84 5.63 -31.04
N HIS A 94 29.08 6.14 -30.97
CA HIS A 94 29.55 7.21 -31.84
C HIS A 94 31.02 6.98 -32.25
N PRO A 95 31.41 7.23 -33.51
CA PRO A 95 32.76 6.94 -34.00
C PRO A 95 33.85 7.92 -33.53
N GLU A 96 33.46 9.15 -33.20
CA GLU A 96 34.37 10.21 -32.75
C GLU A 96 34.46 10.29 -31.22
N GLN A 97 35.61 10.75 -30.72
CA GLN A 97 35.83 10.99 -29.30
C GLN A 97 35.57 12.46 -28.95
N TYR A 98 34.92 12.68 -27.81
CA TYR A 98 34.63 13.99 -27.26
C TYR A 98 35.17 14.10 -25.85
N THR A 99 35.57 15.31 -25.46
CA THR A 99 36.03 15.57 -24.09
C THR A 99 34.87 15.35 -23.11
N ASN A 100 35.11 14.57 -22.06
CA ASN A 100 34.15 14.26 -20.99
C ASN A 100 32.88 13.54 -21.44
N ILE A 101 32.88 12.87 -22.60
CA ILE A 101 31.74 12.06 -23.07
C ILE A 101 32.24 10.67 -23.43
N VAL A 102 31.53 9.65 -22.95
CA VAL A 102 31.76 8.24 -23.25
C VAL A 102 30.53 7.67 -23.95
N PHE A 103 30.71 6.77 -24.90
CA PHE A 103 29.63 6.18 -25.69
C PHE A 103 29.52 4.67 -25.41
N SER A 104 28.30 4.18 -25.32
CA SER A 104 27.99 2.74 -25.34
C SER A 104 28.45 2.11 -26.67
N SER A 105 28.78 0.82 -26.66
CA SER A 105 29.08 0.08 -27.90
C SER A 105 27.84 -0.26 -28.73
N GLU A 106 26.66 -0.21 -28.11
CA GLU A 106 25.37 -0.56 -28.71
C GLU A 106 24.35 0.55 -28.44
N ASP A 107 23.39 0.71 -29.35
CA ASP A 107 22.27 1.63 -29.16
C ASP A 107 21.20 0.96 -28.30
N LYS A 108 21.05 1.45 -27.07
CA LYS A 108 20.09 0.94 -26.10
C LYS A 108 18.73 1.63 -26.16
N ASN A 109 18.56 2.65 -27.00
CA ASN A 109 17.38 3.52 -26.99
C ASN A 109 16.49 3.34 -28.23
N GLU A 110 17.07 3.01 -29.39
CA GLU A 110 16.36 3.02 -30.68
C GLU A 110 15.09 2.16 -30.66
N LYS A 111 15.15 0.96 -30.05
CA LYS A 111 13.98 0.06 -29.95
C LYS A 111 12.83 0.66 -29.14
N TYR A 112 13.14 1.49 -28.15
CA TYR A 112 12.16 2.12 -27.27
C TYR A 112 11.57 3.36 -27.94
N LEU A 113 12.42 4.25 -28.46
CA LEU A 113 11.97 5.50 -29.08
C LEU A 113 11.09 5.25 -30.32
N GLN A 114 11.42 4.23 -31.12
CA GLN A 114 10.59 3.77 -32.22
C GLN A 114 9.21 3.30 -31.73
N ALA A 115 9.18 2.42 -30.73
CA ALA A 115 7.93 1.88 -30.17
C ALA A 115 7.06 2.98 -29.53
N PHE A 116 7.68 3.98 -28.87
CA PHE A 116 6.96 5.14 -28.33
C PHE A 116 6.33 5.98 -29.44
N GLY A 117 7.06 6.20 -30.54
CA GLY A 117 6.55 6.91 -31.71
C GLY A 117 5.35 6.19 -32.33
N ASP A 118 5.44 4.87 -32.49
CA ASP A 118 4.37 4.04 -33.05
C ASP A 118 3.12 4.00 -32.15
N ALA A 119 3.30 4.11 -30.83
CA ALA A 119 2.23 4.10 -29.85
C ALA A 119 1.68 5.49 -29.49
N GLY A 120 2.25 6.58 -30.03
CA GLY A 120 1.84 7.95 -29.72
C GLY A 120 2.20 8.41 -28.31
N VAL A 121 3.28 7.87 -27.73
CA VAL A 121 3.81 8.29 -26.42
C VAL A 121 4.91 9.34 -26.64
N ASN A 122 4.73 10.51 -26.03
CA ASN A 122 5.70 11.61 -26.11
C ASN A 122 6.89 11.33 -25.18
N VAL A 123 8.09 11.76 -25.55
CA VAL A 123 9.32 11.51 -24.78
C VAL A 123 10.26 12.71 -24.78
N TRP A 124 10.73 13.05 -23.58
CA TRP A 124 11.90 13.91 -23.40
C TRP A 124 13.18 13.10 -23.38
N LEU A 125 14.21 13.58 -24.06
CA LEU A 125 15.56 13.00 -24.00
C LEU A 125 16.39 13.73 -22.96
N GLN A 126 16.70 13.08 -21.84
CA GLN A 126 17.44 13.70 -20.72
C GLN A 126 18.91 13.26 -20.68
N VAL A 127 19.78 14.19 -20.29
CA VAL A 127 21.17 13.93 -19.91
C VAL A 127 21.50 14.44 -18.50
N GLU A 128 22.35 13.70 -17.81
CA GLU A 128 23.15 14.11 -16.66
C GLU A 128 24.53 14.54 -17.18
N PRO A 129 24.81 15.86 -17.30
CA PRO A 129 25.89 16.34 -18.14
C PRO A 129 27.30 16.10 -17.58
N ALA A 130 27.46 15.84 -16.28
CA ALA A 130 28.78 15.80 -15.62
C ALA A 130 29.61 17.05 -16.00
N ASN A 131 30.88 16.88 -16.41
CA ASN A 131 31.70 17.98 -16.92
C ASN A 131 31.66 18.12 -18.47
N ALA A 132 30.73 17.46 -19.15
CA ALA A 132 30.60 17.54 -20.60
C ALA A 132 30.00 18.89 -21.04
N ASN A 133 30.34 19.31 -22.25
CA ASN A 133 29.76 20.51 -22.82
C ASN A 133 28.30 20.25 -23.23
N VAL A 134 27.35 20.93 -22.57
CA VAL A 134 25.92 20.76 -22.82
C VAL A 134 25.53 21.06 -24.27
N ASP A 135 26.14 22.06 -24.92
CA ASP A 135 25.86 22.32 -26.34
C ASP A 135 26.24 21.13 -27.22
N GLN A 136 27.29 20.38 -26.89
CA GLN A 136 27.68 19.16 -27.61
C GLN A 136 26.74 18.00 -27.31
N LEU A 137 26.28 17.84 -26.06
CA LEU A 137 25.31 16.82 -25.70
C LEU A 137 23.98 17.01 -26.44
N ILE A 138 23.50 18.26 -26.55
CA ILE A 138 22.29 18.58 -27.34
C ILE A 138 22.48 18.16 -28.80
N ASP A 139 23.62 18.51 -29.41
CA ASP A 139 23.88 18.13 -30.81
C ASP A 139 23.88 16.61 -30.98
N LEU A 140 24.66 15.91 -30.16
CA LEU A 140 24.86 14.46 -30.27
C LEU A 140 23.56 13.68 -30.11
N VAL A 141 22.76 14.03 -29.10
CA VAL A 141 21.51 13.32 -28.79
C VAL A 141 20.42 13.64 -29.82
N LEU A 142 20.23 14.91 -30.17
CA LEU A 142 19.18 15.28 -31.11
C LEU A 142 19.53 14.87 -32.55
N ASP A 143 20.80 14.93 -32.97
CA ASP A 143 21.17 14.38 -34.28
C ASP A 143 20.95 12.87 -34.37
N GLN A 144 21.13 12.15 -33.26
CA GLN A 144 20.88 10.71 -33.22
C GLN A 144 19.39 10.37 -33.25
N TYR A 145 18.52 11.12 -32.55
CA TYR A 145 17.13 10.65 -32.28
C TYR A 145 15.99 11.55 -32.76
N LYS A 146 16.25 12.75 -33.33
CA LYS A 146 15.18 13.67 -33.78
C LYS A 146 14.24 13.11 -34.86
N HIS A 147 14.61 12.01 -35.53
CA HIS A 147 13.76 11.38 -36.53
C HIS A 147 12.56 10.66 -35.91
N HIS A 148 12.60 10.38 -34.60
CA HIS A 148 11.49 9.77 -33.88
C HIS A 148 10.39 10.79 -33.58
N PRO A 149 9.13 10.55 -34.01
CA PRO A 149 8.02 11.47 -33.78
C PRO A 149 7.61 11.59 -32.31
N SER A 150 8.04 10.65 -31.46
CA SER A 150 7.84 10.69 -30.01
C SER A 150 8.67 11.77 -29.32
N VAL A 151 9.77 12.24 -29.92
CA VAL A 151 10.68 13.19 -29.25
C VAL A 151 10.07 14.59 -29.24
N ILE A 152 9.87 15.14 -28.04
CA ILE A 152 9.26 16.48 -27.82
C ILE A 152 10.26 17.55 -27.36
N GLY A 153 11.48 17.14 -27.01
CA GLY A 153 12.48 18.09 -26.53
C GLY A 153 13.66 17.44 -25.83
N PHE A 154 14.43 18.29 -25.15
CA PHE A 154 15.65 17.91 -24.45
C PHE A 154 15.57 18.27 -22.97
N GLY A 155 16.18 17.45 -22.12
CA GLY A 155 16.22 17.62 -20.68
C GLY A 155 17.63 17.68 -20.14
N ILE A 156 17.89 18.58 -19.18
CA ILE A 156 19.18 18.65 -18.49
C ILE A 156 18.93 18.51 -17.00
N ASP A 157 19.58 17.52 -16.41
CA ASP A 157 19.64 17.35 -14.97
C ASP A 157 20.72 18.26 -14.37
N ILE A 158 20.31 19.33 -13.69
CA ILE A 158 21.24 20.38 -13.25
C ILE A 158 22.04 19.95 -12.02
N GLU A 159 21.55 18.99 -11.25
CA GLU A 159 22.30 18.37 -10.15
C GLU A 159 23.68 17.90 -10.60
N TRP A 160 23.79 17.44 -11.86
CA TRP A 160 25.01 16.86 -12.41
C TRP A 160 25.82 17.85 -13.26
N LEU A 161 25.44 19.14 -13.30
CA LEU A 161 26.17 20.14 -14.07
C LEU A 161 27.50 20.51 -13.39
N GLU A 162 28.61 20.13 -14.04
CA GLU A 162 29.97 20.31 -13.54
C GLU A 162 30.20 19.61 -12.18
N SER A 163 29.65 18.39 -12.04
CA SER A 163 29.53 17.60 -10.80
C SER A 163 30.83 17.40 -10.02
N ILE A 164 31.99 17.42 -10.68
CA ILE A 164 33.30 17.28 -10.01
C ILE A 164 33.67 18.51 -9.17
N GLU A 165 33.35 19.72 -9.64
CA GLU A 165 33.60 20.95 -8.89
C GLU A 165 32.42 21.31 -7.99
N TYR A 166 31.21 21.00 -8.44
CA TYR A 166 29.95 21.32 -7.77
C TYR A 166 29.14 20.04 -7.52
N PRO A 167 29.27 19.40 -6.34
CA PRO A 167 28.62 18.11 -6.06
C PRO A 167 27.09 18.11 -6.14
N GLU A 168 26.45 19.27 -6.03
CA GLU A 168 25.00 19.46 -6.18
C GLU A 168 24.70 20.34 -7.41
N GLY A 169 25.58 20.31 -8.41
CA GLY A 169 25.43 21.08 -9.62
C GLY A 169 25.74 22.57 -9.50
N ARG A 170 26.26 23.14 -10.59
CA ARG A 170 26.41 24.60 -10.72
C ARG A 170 25.08 25.26 -11.08
N SER A 171 24.81 26.44 -10.52
CA SER A 171 23.67 27.26 -10.97
C SER A 171 23.78 27.65 -12.45
N VAL A 172 22.66 27.56 -13.17
CA VAL A 172 22.54 27.90 -14.59
C VAL A 172 22.34 29.40 -14.76
N THR A 173 23.10 30.01 -15.68
CA THR A 173 22.92 31.44 -16.01
C THR A 173 21.79 31.65 -17.03
N ASN A 174 21.21 32.85 -17.07
CA ASN A 174 20.17 33.20 -18.05
C ASN A 174 20.72 33.06 -19.49
N GLU A 175 21.98 33.45 -19.71
CA GLU A 175 22.65 33.33 -21.00
C GLU A 175 22.79 31.86 -21.44
N GLU A 176 23.09 30.95 -20.51
CA GLU A 176 23.15 29.51 -20.79
C GLU A 176 21.78 28.95 -21.11
N ALA A 177 20.78 29.21 -20.27
CA ALA A 177 19.41 28.76 -20.48
C ALA A 177 18.88 29.22 -21.85
N LYS A 178 19.07 30.50 -22.20
CA LYS A 178 18.68 31.04 -23.51
C LYS A 178 19.41 30.37 -24.66
N ARG A 179 20.72 30.16 -24.51
CA ARG A 179 21.56 29.52 -25.53
C ARG A 179 21.15 28.07 -25.77
N TRP A 180 20.85 27.31 -24.71
CA TRP A 180 20.43 25.92 -24.83
C TRP A 180 19.04 25.78 -25.46
N ILE A 181 18.06 26.61 -25.07
CA ILE A 181 16.74 26.56 -25.74
C ILE A 181 16.83 26.98 -27.21
N ASP A 182 17.61 28.02 -27.54
CA ASP A 182 17.82 28.41 -28.94
C ASP A 182 18.45 27.29 -29.77
N LYS A 183 19.35 26.54 -29.14
CA LYS A 183 19.99 25.39 -29.76
C LYS A 183 19.01 24.24 -29.98
N VAL A 184 18.23 23.86 -28.98
CA VAL A 184 17.17 22.84 -29.10
C VAL A 184 16.17 23.23 -30.19
N LYS A 185 15.71 24.49 -30.21
CA LYS A 185 14.76 25.00 -31.22
C LYS A 185 15.34 25.07 -32.64
N SER A 186 16.67 25.03 -32.79
CA SER A 186 17.31 24.97 -34.11
C SER A 186 17.10 23.63 -34.82
N TYR A 187 16.79 22.57 -34.06
CA TYR A 187 16.45 21.24 -34.57
C TYR A 187 14.97 21.15 -34.96
N ASN A 188 14.09 21.65 -34.08
CA ASN A 188 12.66 21.74 -34.33
C ASN A 188 12.07 22.90 -33.50
N LEU A 189 11.31 23.80 -34.15
CA LEU A 189 10.75 24.98 -33.49
C LEU A 189 9.70 24.62 -32.42
N ASP A 190 9.12 23.43 -32.49
CA ASP A 190 8.14 22.93 -31.53
C ASP A 190 8.82 22.23 -30.32
N TYR A 191 10.13 21.97 -30.39
CA TYR A 191 10.85 21.38 -29.26
C TYR A 191 10.96 22.36 -28.10
N LYS A 192 10.84 21.79 -26.90
CA LYS A 192 11.02 22.47 -25.63
C LYS A 192 12.32 22.02 -24.96
N LEU A 193 12.74 22.77 -23.94
CA LEU A 193 13.82 22.39 -23.03
C LEU A 193 13.23 22.23 -21.64
N PHE A 194 13.68 21.23 -20.87
CA PHE A 194 13.50 21.28 -19.42
C PHE A 194 14.83 21.34 -18.69
N LEU A 195 14.84 22.04 -17.57
CA LEU A 195 15.90 22.01 -16.57
C LEU A 195 15.33 21.42 -15.29
N LYS A 196 16.06 20.50 -14.66
CA LYS A 196 15.61 19.77 -13.48
C LYS A 196 16.54 19.96 -12.29
N HIS A 197 15.98 20.22 -11.11
CA HIS A 197 16.65 20.24 -9.79
C HIS A 197 15.61 20.40 -8.68
N TRP A 198 15.96 20.12 -7.42
CA TRP A 198 15.12 20.43 -6.25
C TRP A 198 15.31 21.86 -5.70
N ASP A 199 16.36 22.58 -6.10
CA ASP A 199 16.75 23.88 -5.53
C ASP A 199 16.55 25.00 -6.57
N VAL A 200 15.72 25.97 -6.20
CA VAL A 200 15.39 27.12 -7.05
C VAL A 200 16.61 28.00 -7.34
N ASP A 201 17.61 28.03 -6.46
CA ASP A 201 18.83 28.83 -6.62
C ASP A 201 19.77 28.27 -7.71
N LYS A 202 19.47 27.07 -8.21
CA LYS A 202 20.19 26.41 -9.31
C LYS A 202 19.61 26.76 -10.68
N MET A 203 18.39 27.28 -10.71
CA MET A 203 17.66 27.64 -11.92
C MET A 203 18.00 29.06 -12.39
N PRO A 204 17.87 29.36 -13.69
CA PRO A 204 18.01 30.72 -14.20
C PRO A 204 16.87 31.62 -13.68
N THR A 205 17.17 32.91 -13.51
CA THR A 205 16.20 33.91 -13.03
C THR A 205 15.25 34.42 -14.12
N GLU A 206 15.61 34.26 -15.39
CA GLU A 206 14.77 34.61 -16.53
C GLU A 206 13.87 33.44 -16.95
N HIS A 207 12.59 33.76 -17.21
CA HIS A 207 11.58 32.78 -17.58
C HIS A 207 11.33 32.82 -19.09
N TYR A 208 11.35 31.66 -19.72
CA TYR A 208 11.07 31.49 -21.14
C TYR A 208 9.91 30.50 -21.32
N GLU A 209 9.00 30.79 -22.26
CA GLU A 209 7.79 29.99 -22.50
C GLU A 209 8.09 28.54 -22.89
N ASP A 210 9.20 28.33 -23.61
CA ASP A 210 9.64 27.01 -24.08
C ASP A 210 10.58 26.28 -23.11
N ILE A 211 10.83 26.85 -21.92
CA ILE A 211 11.60 26.20 -20.85
C ILE A 211 10.65 25.77 -19.72
N VAL A 212 10.69 24.47 -19.40
CA VAL A 212 9.96 23.86 -18.29
C VAL A 212 10.93 23.63 -17.13
N PHE A 213 10.54 24.01 -15.90
CA PHE A 213 11.33 23.72 -14.70
C PHE A 213 10.74 22.54 -13.95
N ILE A 214 11.48 21.45 -13.87
CA ILE A 214 11.05 20.22 -13.21
C ILE A 214 11.68 20.13 -11.82
N SER A 215 10.85 19.98 -10.79
CA SER A 215 11.34 19.63 -9.45
C SER A 215 11.43 18.12 -9.31
N ASP A 216 12.53 17.69 -8.71
CA ASP A 216 12.76 16.33 -8.23
C ASP A 216 12.97 16.28 -6.71
N SER A 217 12.39 17.25 -5.98
CA SER A 217 12.36 17.24 -4.51
C SER A 217 11.76 15.93 -4.00
N LEU A 218 12.29 15.45 -2.88
CA LEU A 218 11.90 14.22 -2.19
C LEU A 218 12.01 14.42 -0.66
N ASP A 219 11.76 13.38 0.13
CA ASP A 219 11.77 13.39 1.61
C ASP A 219 10.60 14.12 2.27
N PHE A 220 9.41 13.96 1.69
CA PHE A 220 8.18 14.50 2.24
C PHE A 220 7.58 13.62 3.33
N LEU A 221 7.16 14.25 4.43
CA LEU A 221 6.49 13.57 5.54
C LEU A 221 5.10 13.01 5.19
N ASN A 222 4.42 13.61 4.22
CA ASN A 222 3.07 13.27 3.77
C ASN A 222 2.71 14.08 2.51
N LEU A 223 1.52 13.81 1.94
CA LEU A 223 0.99 14.51 0.77
C LEU A 223 0.89 16.04 0.95
N ASP A 224 0.48 16.53 2.14
CA ASP A 224 0.35 17.98 2.37
C ASP A 224 1.72 18.68 2.29
N ALA A 225 2.78 18.05 2.80
CA ALA A 225 4.14 18.57 2.70
C ALA A 225 4.65 18.60 1.25
N LEU A 226 4.34 17.57 0.46
CA LEU A 226 4.65 17.54 -0.97
C LEU A 226 3.94 18.67 -1.72
N ILE A 227 2.64 18.87 -1.45
CA ILE A 227 1.87 19.94 -2.09
C ILE A 227 2.35 21.33 -1.65
N ASP A 228 2.78 21.50 -0.40
CA ASP A 228 3.35 22.78 0.05
C ASP A 228 4.64 23.13 -0.70
N ASP A 229 5.55 22.17 -0.87
CA ASP A 229 6.77 22.37 -1.67
C ASP A 229 6.43 22.65 -3.13
N PHE A 230 5.65 21.78 -3.77
CA PHE A 230 5.39 21.88 -5.21
C PHE A 230 4.56 23.10 -5.58
N ALA A 231 3.47 23.36 -4.85
CA ALA A 231 2.54 24.44 -5.18
C ALA A 231 2.94 25.78 -4.56
N ASN A 232 3.39 25.81 -3.31
CA ASN A 232 3.63 27.06 -2.58
C ASN A 232 5.08 27.54 -2.63
N TYR A 233 6.04 26.67 -2.97
CA TYR A 233 7.46 27.03 -3.11
C TYR A 233 7.97 26.95 -4.56
N TRP A 234 7.92 25.78 -5.20
CA TRP A 234 8.46 25.61 -6.56
C TRP A 234 7.65 26.38 -7.60
N ALA A 235 6.34 26.12 -7.71
CA ALA A 235 5.49 26.76 -8.71
C ALA A 235 5.41 28.28 -8.56
N THR A 236 5.44 28.80 -7.32
CA THR A 236 5.42 30.24 -7.03
C THR A 236 6.76 30.93 -7.32
N SER A 237 7.87 30.19 -7.30
CA SER A 237 9.19 30.69 -7.70
C SER A 237 9.30 30.84 -9.22
N PHE A 238 8.48 30.11 -9.98
CA PHE A 238 8.46 30.14 -11.46
C PHE A 238 7.10 30.53 -12.07
N PRO A 239 6.50 31.68 -11.68
CA PRO A 239 5.10 31.98 -12.01
C PRO A 239 4.87 32.28 -13.51
N ASN A 240 5.93 32.59 -14.25
CA ASN A 240 5.89 32.88 -15.70
C ASN A 240 6.47 31.74 -16.55
N SER A 241 6.80 30.61 -15.93
CA SER A 241 7.25 29.40 -16.62
C SER A 241 6.29 28.26 -16.33
N LYS A 242 6.34 27.27 -17.22
CA LYS A 242 5.73 25.96 -17.02
C LYS A 242 6.57 25.16 -16.03
N VAL A 243 5.91 24.42 -15.13
CA VAL A 243 6.59 23.58 -14.13
C VAL A 243 6.16 22.13 -14.22
N GLY A 244 7.05 21.21 -13.90
CA GLY A 244 6.74 19.80 -13.78
C GLY A 244 7.32 19.18 -12.52
N PHE A 245 6.95 17.93 -12.25
CA PHE A 245 7.33 17.24 -11.02
C PHE A 245 7.68 15.79 -11.28
N GLN A 246 8.80 15.33 -10.73
CA GLN A 246 9.07 13.92 -10.51
C GLN A 246 8.52 13.49 -9.15
N ILE A 247 7.83 12.35 -9.11
CA ILE A 247 7.18 11.83 -7.90
C ILE A 247 7.41 10.33 -7.74
N GLY A 248 7.12 9.82 -6.54
CA GLY A 248 7.10 8.39 -6.27
C GLY A 248 8.41 7.84 -5.72
N TYR A 249 9.29 8.66 -5.15
CA TYR A 249 10.53 8.16 -4.56
C TYR A 249 10.26 7.14 -3.44
N ASN A 250 11.08 6.09 -3.39
CA ASN A 250 11.07 5.04 -2.36
C ASN A 250 12.41 4.95 -1.62
N LEU A 251 13.26 5.95 -1.79
CA LEU A 251 14.54 6.15 -1.11
C LEU A 251 14.61 7.61 -0.69
N ASP A 252 15.27 7.85 0.44
CA ASP A 252 15.51 9.19 0.96
C ASP A 252 16.84 9.75 0.39
N ALA A 253 17.10 11.06 0.52
CA ALA A 253 18.32 11.69 -0.03
C ALA A 253 19.63 11.14 0.58
N ASN A 254 19.56 10.48 1.73
CA ASN A 254 20.68 9.91 2.48
C ASN A 254 20.70 8.36 2.44
N ASN A 255 19.78 7.73 1.70
CA ASN A 255 19.54 6.30 1.66
C ASN A 255 19.12 5.67 3.02
N ASP A 256 18.35 6.39 3.86
CA ASP A 256 17.69 5.92 5.10
C ASP A 256 16.29 5.32 4.82
N TYR A 257 15.71 4.64 5.82
CA TYR A 257 14.47 3.86 5.70
C TYR A 257 13.17 4.68 5.74
N LYS A 258 13.22 6.01 5.89
CA LYS A 258 12.02 6.87 5.90
C LYS A 258 11.90 7.59 4.57
N THR A 259 10.89 7.25 3.78
CA THR A 259 10.79 7.68 2.38
C THR A 259 9.38 8.14 2.05
N ASP A 260 9.18 8.84 0.92
CA ASP A 260 7.83 9.22 0.48
C ASP A 260 6.89 8.00 0.41
N ARG A 261 7.46 6.82 0.14
CA ARG A 261 6.75 5.53 0.10
C ARG A 261 6.02 5.20 1.39
N ASP A 262 6.51 5.62 2.54
CA ASP A 262 5.87 5.34 3.83
C ASP A 262 4.42 5.84 3.89
N TRP A 263 4.11 6.91 3.17
CA TRP A 263 2.76 7.47 3.13
C TRP A 263 2.04 7.15 1.82
N TRP A 264 2.70 7.19 0.65
CA TRP A 264 2.00 6.93 -0.60
C TRP A 264 1.64 5.44 -0.77
N SER A 265 2.40 4.52 -0.16
CA SER A 265 2.07 3.07 -0.23
C SER A 265 0.79 2.70 0.54
N LEU A 266 0.27 3.63 1.36
CA LEU A 266 -1.00 3.48 2.07
C LEU A 266 -2.22 3.93 1.23
N MET A 267 -1.99 4.51 0.04
CA MET A 267 -3.03 4.97 -0.87
C MET A 267 -3.56 3.83 -1.75
N ASP A 268 -4.82 3.93 -2.18
CA ASP A 268 -5.45 2.92 -3.05
C ASP A 268 -4.94 3.06 -4.49
N ASP A 269 -4.75 4.30 -4.96
CA ASP A 269 -4.18 4.62 -6.28
C ASP A 269 -3.24 5.83 -6.15
N PRO A 270 -2.00 5.64 -5.66
CA PRO A 270 -1.11 6.75 -5.34
C PRO A 270 -0.81 7.64 -6.55
N ALA A 271 -0.66 7.07 -7.76
CA ALA A 271 -0.47 7.85 -8.98
C ALA A 271 -1.65 8.81 -9.23
N LYS A 272 -2.89 8.33 -9.08
CA LYS A 272 -4.09 9.16 -9.26
C LYS A 272 -4.25 10.18 -8.15
N GLU A 273 -4.09 9.77 -6.90
CA GLU A 273 -4.35 10.60 -5.72
C GLU A 273 -3.35 11.77 -5.65
N ILE A 274 -2.05 11.47 -5.76
CA ILE A 274 -0.99 12.49 -5.77
C ILE A 274 -1.12 13.38 -7.00
N GLY A 275 -1.28 12.78 -8.18
CA GLY A 275 -1.40 13.54 -9.42
C GLY A 275 -2.61 14.49 -9.44
N THR A 276 -3.74 14.08 -8.88
CA THR A 276 -4.93 14.93 -8.74
C THR A 276 -4.64 16.10 -7.80
N ALA A 277 -4.01 15.83 -6.66
CA ALA A 277 -3.66 16.88 -5.70
C ALA A 277 -2.71 17.92 -6.31
N ILE A 278 -1.72 17.51 -7.11
CA ILE A 278 -0.81 18.42 -7.82
C ILE A 278 -1.58 19.23 -8.88
N ILE A 279 -2.40 18.58 -9.72
CA ILE A 279 -3.19 19.25 -10.77
C ILE A 279 -4.14 20.31 -10.17
N ASP A 280 -4.75 20.01 -9.03
CA ASP A 280 -5.70 20.92 -8.38
C ASP A 280 -5.02 22.13 -7.73
N ASN A 281 -3.74 22.02 -7.36
CA ASN A 281 -3.01 23.08 -6.63
C ASN A 281 -1.97 23.83 -7.49
N VAL A 282 -1.51 23.29 -8.62
CA VAL A 282 -0.44 23.88 -9.44
C VAL A 282 -0.98 24.42 -10.78
N SER A 283 -1.27 25.72 -10.81
CA SER A 283 -1.90 26.37 -11.97
C SER A 283 -1.04 26.43 -13.25
N ASN A 284 0.28 26.52 -13.12
CA ASN A 284 1.26 26.55 -14.22
C ASN A 284 1.88 25.17 -14.53
N LEU A 285 1.23 24.09 -14.08
CA LEU A 285 1.66 22.72 -14.31
C LEU A 285 1.73 22.38 -15.80
N GLU A 286 2.78 21.67 -16.17
CA GLU A 286 3.05 21.13 -17.49
C GLU A 286 3.11 19.61 -17.48
N GLY A 287 3.73 18.98 -16.47
CA GLY A 287 3.70 17.53 -16.37
C GLY A 287 4.11 16.89 -15.05
N ILE A 288 3.74 15.62 -14.89
CA ILE A 288 3.96 14.79 -13.69
C ILE A 288 4.54 13.45 -14.13
N TYR A 289 5.65 13.04 -13.53
CA TYR A 289 6.42 11.87 -13.94
C TYR A 289 6.72 10.96 -12.74
N TRP A 290 6.19 9.73 -12.75
CA TRP A 290 6.50 8.73 -11.73
C TRP A 290 7.89 8.12 -11.96
N VAL A 291 8.73 8.04 -10.93
CA VAL A 291 10.12 7.54 -11.06
C VAL A 291 10.21 6.03 -11.17
N ASP A 292 11.16 5.56 -11.95
CA ASP A 292 11.41 4.15 -12.26
C ASP A 292 11.82 3.28 -11.06
N PHE A 293 12.28 3.88 -9.96
CA PHE A 293 12.70 3.14 -8.75
C PHE A 293 11.56 2.43 -8.02
N SER A 294 10.34 2.96 -8.12
CA SER A 294 9.15 2.44 -7.45
C SER A 294 8.00 2.18 -8.43
N ILE A 295 8.21 2.42 -9.73
CA ILE A 295 7.15 2.37 -10.72
C ILE A 295 6.48 1.00 -10.78
N THR A 296 7.24 -0.08 -10.53
CA THR A 296 6.73 -1.46 -10.47
C THR A 296 5.90 -1.75 -9.23
N GLU A 297 5.89 -0.89 -8.22
CA GLU A 297 5.01 -1.04 -7.05
C GLU A 297 3.62 -0.48 -7.33
N VAL A 298 3.54 0.55 -8.20
CA VAL A 298 2.29 1.23 -8.56
C VAL A 298 1.73 0.70 -9.88
N PHE A 299 2.61 0.39 -10.82
CA PHE A 299 2.33 -0.21 -12.12
C PHE A 299 3.12 -1.51 -12.23
N PRO A 300 2.71 -2.57 -11.50
CA PRO A 300 3.47 -3.80 -11.45
C PRO A 300 3.64 -4.39 -12.85
N PRO A 301 4.87 -4.79 -13.22
CA PRO A 301 5.05 -5.62 -14.39
C PRO A 301 4.18 -6.86 -14.17
N SER A 302 3.52 -7.31 -15.22
CA SER A 302 2.97 -8.66 -15.30
C SER A 302 4.04 -9.63 -14.83
N ASN A 303 3.93 -10.10 -13.59
CA ASN A 303 4.91 -11.00 -13.02
C ASN A 303 4.91 -12.26 -13.88
N GLY A 304 5.99 -12.46 -14.65
CA GLY A 304 6.28 -13.67 -15.43
C GLY A 304 6.47 -14.94 -14.58
N THR A 305 5.77 -15.05 -13.45
CA THR A 305 5.53 -16.28 -12.70
C THR A 305 4.22 -16.94 -13.09
N ASN A 306 3.37 -16.28 -13.87
CA ASN A 306 2.17 -16.89 -14.43
C ASN A 306 2.53 -17.67 -15.69
N GLU A 307 1.87 -18.81 -15.83
CA GLU A 307 1.92 -19.58 -17.06
C GLU A 307 1.28 -18.77 -18.18
N LYS A 308 2.08 -18.37 -19.18
CA LYS A 308 1.59 -17.64 -20.35
C LYS A 308 0.60 -18.51 -21.14
N VAL A 309 -0.49 -17.92 -21.63
CA VAL A 309 -1.56 -18.64 -22.33
C VAL A 309 -1.86 -18.00 -23.69
N ILE A 310 -2.05 -18.80 -24.74
CA ILE A 310 -2.69 -18.33 -25.98
C ILE A 310 -4.00 -19.10 -26.18
N ILE A 311 -5.05 -18.37 -26.52
CA ILE A 311 -6.40 -18.89 -26.82
C ILE A 311 -6.79 -18.44 -28.22
N PHE A 312 -7.25 -19.39 -29.05
CA PHE A 312 -7.88 -19.06 -30.32
C PHE A 312 -9.41 -18.97 -30.15
N ARG A 313 -10.01 -17.91 -30.70
CA ARG A 313 -11.48 -17.70 -30.74
C ARG A 313 -11.94 -17.47 -32.18
N ASP A 314 -12.89 -18.27 -32.66
CA ASP A 314 -13.53 -18.14 -33.97
C ASP A 314 -15.02 -17.85 -33.80
N ASP A 315 -15.44 -16.66 -34.22
CA ASP A 315 -16.82 -16.20 -34.05
C ASP A 315 -17.69 -16.46 -35.29
N ASP A 316 -18.99 -16.24 -35.12
CA ASP A 316 -20.06 -16.33 -36.12
C ASP A 316 -20.38 -17.70 -36.74
N ALA A 317 -20.05 -18.81 -36.07
CA ALA A 317 -20.43 -20.13 -36.56
C ALA A 317 -21.97 -20.28 -36.57
N GLN A 318 -22.59 -20.48 -37.74
CA GLN A 318 -24.05 -20.55 -37.87
C GLN A 318 -24.52 -21.53 -38.97
N ALA A 319 -25.81 -21.89 -38.91
CA ALA A 319 -26.47 -22.76 -39.89
C ALA A 319 -26.39 -22.20 -41.33
N TRP A 320 -26.21 -23.09 -42.31
CA TRP A 320 -26.09 -22.80 -43.75
C TRP A 320 -24.92 -21.92 -44.18
N TRP A 321 -24.07 -21.48 -43.26
CA TRP A 321 -22.96 -20.61 -43.59
C TRP A 321 -21.62 -21.34 -43.53
N SER A 322 -21.02 -21.55 -44.70
CA SER A 322 -19.66 -22.10 -44.85
C SER A 322 -19.40 -23.48 -44.22
N VAL A 323 -20.47 -24.20 -43.87
CA VAL A 323 -20.44 -25.45 -43.10
C VAL A 323 -19.63 -26.56 -43.75
N ASP A 324 -19.77 -26.77 -45.07
CA ASP A 324 -18.93 -27.72 -45.82
C ASP A 324 -17.84 -26.99 -46.64
N ARG A 325 -17.48 -25.79 -46.21
CA ARG A 325 -16.50 -24.92 -46.87
C ARG A 325 -15.53 -24.36 -45.84
N THR A 326 -15.42 -23.04 -45.74
CA THR A 326 -14.37 -22.37 -44.98
C THR A 326 -14.46 -22.66 -43.48
N PHE A 327 -15.65 -22.59 -42.85
CA PHE A 327 -15.79 -22.88 -41.41
C PHE A 327 -15.18 -24.24 -41.05
N LYS A 328 -15.68 -25.31 -41.67
CA LYS A 328 -15.18 -26.66 -41.42
C LYS A 328 -13.71 -26.86 -41.77
N ASN A 329 -13.20 -26.20 -42.81
CA ASN A 329 -11.79 -26.31 -43.14
C ASN A 329 -10.88 -25.60 -42.13
N ILE A 330 -11.27 -24.41 -41.66
CA ILE A 330 -10.53 -23.65 -40.64
C ILE A 330 -10.60 -24.36 -39.28
N THR A 331 -11.78 -24.79 -38.85
CA THR A 331 -11.92 -25.56 -37.60
C THR A 331 -11.11 -26.86 -37.65
N ASN A 332 -11.14 -27.60 -38.77
CA ASN A 332 -10.39 -28.86 -38.88
C ASN A 332 -8.88 -28.66 -38.93
N VAL A 333 -8.36 -27.58 -39.53
CA VAL A 333 -6.91 -27.36 -39.53
C VAL A 333 -6.40 -27.10 -38.11
N LEU A 334 -7.16 -26.38 -37.28
CA LEU A 334 -6.82 -26.17 -35.87
C LEU A 334 -6.88 -27.49 -35.08
N ILE A 335 -7.93 -28.30 -35.27
CA ILE A 335 -8.02 -29.63 -34.64
C ILE A 335 -6.84 -30.53 -35.05
N GLN A 336 -6.49 -30.55 -36.33
CA GLN A 336 -5.41 -31.38 -36.87
C GLN A 336 -4.02 -30.97 -36.36
N ASN A 337 -3.83 -29.67 -36.08
CA ASN A 337 -2.61 -29.14 -35.48
C ASN A 337 -2.69 -29.05 -33.95
N ASN A 338 -3.69 -29.68 -33.30
CA ASN A 338 -3.82 -29.68 -31.84
C ASN A 338 -3.91 -28.27 -31.21
N ILE A 339 -4.47 -27.31 -31.94
CA ILE A 339 -4.69 -25.95 -31.46
C ILE A 339 -6.08 -25.88 -30.80
N SER A 340 -6.10 -25.56 -29.51
CA SER A 340 -7.33 -25.32 -28.75
C SER A 340 -8.08 -24.10 -29.28
N GLN A 341 -9.38 -24.24 -29.50
CA GLN A 341 -10.23 -23.18 -30.05
C GLN A 341 -11.57 -23.06 -29.31
N THR A 342 -12.01 -21.81 -29.13
CA THR A 342 -13.36 -21.48 -28.67
C THR A 342 -14.18 -20.97 -29.84
N ILE A 343 -15.26 -21.65 -30.16
CA ILE A 343 -16.11 -21.34 -31.31
C ILE A 343 -17.36 -20.63 -30.82
N GLY A 344 -17.55 -19.37 -31.21
CA GLY A 344 -18.77 -18.63 -31.00
C GLY A 344 -19.87 -19.11 -31.93
N VAL A 345 -20.83 -19.89 -31.41
CA VAL A 345 -21.94 -20.44 -32.19
C VAL A 345 -23.18 -19.59 -32.02
N ILE A 346 -23.70 -19.09 -33.14
CA ILE A 346 -24.97 -18.37 -33.20
C ILE A 346 -26.09 -19.43 -33.23
N PRO A 347 -26.98 -19.46 -32.20
CA PRO A 347 -27.97 -20.54 -32.08
C PRO A 347 -29.13 -20.40 -33.07
N ASN A 348 -29.49 -19.18 -33.46
CA ASN A 348 -30.55 -18.88 -34.41
C ASN A 348 -30.06 -17.81 -35.40
N THR A 349 -30.23 -18.01 -36.70
CA THR A 349 -29.87 -16.97 -37.68
C THR A 349 -30.91 -15.86 -37.69
N THR A 350 -30.55 -14.69 -38.23
CA THR A 350 -31.49 -13.58 -38.45
C THR A 350 -32.67 -13.93 -39.38
N GLU A 351 -32.53 -14.99 -40.19
CA GLU A 351 -33.59 -15.55 -41.05
C GLU A 351 -34.51 -16.54 -40.30
N GLY A 352 -34.21 -16.84 -39.03
CA GLY A 352 -34.99 -17.75 -38.18
C GLY A 352 -34.63 -19.22 -38.33
N TYR A 353 -33.48 -19.55 -38.94
CA TYR A 353 -32.96 -20.90 -38.99
C TYR A 353 -32.06 -21.17 -37.79
N TRP A 354 -32.48 -22.08 -36.92
CA TRP A 354 -31.67 -22.57 -35.80
C TRP A 354 -30.70 -23.69 -36.22
N ILE A 355 -29.77 -24.05 -35.33
CA ILE A 355 -28.78 -25.13 -35.55
C ILE A 355 -29.42 -26.42 -36.11
N GLY A 356 -30.59 -26.80 -35.62
CA GLY A 356 -31.27 -28.05 -35.98
C GLY A 356 -31.85 -28.10 -37.39
N ASP A 357 -32.08 -26.95 -38.02
CA ASP A 357 -32.51 -26.90 -39.42
C ASP A 357 -31.37 -27.34 -40.33
N ASP A 358 -30.13 -27.07 -39.91
CA ASP A 358 -28.90 -27.53 -40.55
C ASP A 358 -28.37 -28.85 -40.03
N VAL A 359 -28.87 -29.93 -40.64
CA VAL A 359 -28.42 -31.30 -40.35
C VAL A 359 -26.90 -31.46 -40.53
N ASN A 360 -26.27 -30.82 -41.51
CA ASN A 360 -24.81 -30.95 -41.71
C ASN A 360 -24.03 -30.20 -40.63
N PHE A 361 -24.43 -28.98 -40.29
CA PHE A 361 -23.82 -28.16 -39.26
C PHE A 361 -24.03 -28.75 -37.87
N LYS A 362 -25.26 -29.13 -37.53
CA LYS A 362 -25.58 -29.86 -36.30
C LYS A 362 -24.74 -31.12 -36.17
N ASN A 363 -24.67 -31.95 -37.20
CA ASN A 363 -23.88 -33.18 -37.15
C ASN A 363 -22.39 -32.87 -37.01
N TYR A 364 -21.89 -31.83 -37.67
CA TYR A 364 -20.51 -31.42 -37.59
C TYR A 364 -20.14 -30.90 -36.19
N LEU A 365 -20.93 -29.97 -35.63
CA LEU A 365 -20.76 -29.49 -34.24
C LEU A 365 -20.80 -30.65 -33.23
N ASN A 366 -21.76 -31.57 -33.38
CA ASN A 366 -21.83 -32.78 -32.55
C ASN A 366 -20.62 -33.69 -32.70
N SER A 367 -19.97 -33.71 -33.86
CA SER A 367 -18.76 -34.50 -34.10
C SER A 367 -17.49 -33.90 -33.51
N ILE A 368 -17.43 -32.57 -33.33
CA ILE A 368 -16.24 -31.87 -32.84
C ILE A 368 -16.32 -31.48 -31.35
N LYS A 369 -17.52 -31.34 -30.76
CA LYS A 369 -17.71 -30.95 -29.35
C LYS A 369 -17.11 -31.93 -28.33
N GLN A 370 -16.68 -33.11 -28.79
CA GLN A 370 -16.06 -34.16 -27.98
C GLN A 370 -14.53 -34.02 -27.85
N TYR A 371 -13.89 -33.17 -28.67
CA TYR A 371 -12.46 -32.91 -28.54
C TYR A 371 -12.22 -31.94 -27.38
N ASP A 372 -11.28 -32.25 -26.49
CA ASP A 372 -10.91 -31.36 -25.39
C ASP A 372 -10.30 -30.02 -25.86
N THR A 373 -9.86 -29.97 -27.13
CA THR A 373 -9.36 -28.76 -27.80
C THR A 373 -10.48 -27.92 -28.43
N VAL A 374 -11.75 -28.32 -28.34
CA VAL A 374 -12.88 -27.60 -28.93
C VAL A 374 -13.89 -27.22 -27.86
N GLU A 375 -14.14 -25.93 -27.75
CA GLU A 375 -15.23 -25.38 -26.97
C GLU A 375 -16.29 -24.75 -27.89
N LEU A 376 -17.56 -25.07 -27.65
CA LEU A 376 -18.69 -24.37 -28.27
C LEU A 376 -19.27 -23.38 -27.27
N ALA A 377 -19.13 -22.09 -27.57
CA ALA A 377 -19.62 -20.97 -26.77
C ALA A 377 -20.91 -20.40 -27.36
N LEU A 378 -21.78 -19.83 -26.53
CA LEU A 378 -22.99 -19.16 -26.99
C LEU A 378 -22.64 -17.77 -27.48
N HIS A 379 -22.90 -17.47 -28.77
CA HIS A 379 -22.60 -16.19 -29.38
C HIS A 379 -23.87 -15.40 -29.72
N GLY A 380 -24.40 -14.67 -28.73
CA GLY A 380 -25.71 -14.03 -28.82
C GLY A 380 -26.86 -15.03 -28.94
N TYR A 381 -28.00 -14.55 -29.46
CA TYR A 381 -29.11 -15.39 -29.90
C TYR A 381 -29.28 -15.32 -31.44
N GLU A 382 -29.26 -14.12 -32.02
CA GLU A 382 -29.44 -13.90 -33.47
C GLU A 382 -28.27 -13.19 -34.17
N HIS A 383 -27.28 -12.73 -33.40
CA HIS A 383 -26.15 -11.94 -33.87
C HIS A 383 -26.60 -10.63 -34.55
N THR A 384 -27.47 -9.88 -33.87
CA THR A 384 -27.96 -8.58 -34.34
C THR A 384 -27.14 -7.43 -33.75
N LEU A 385 -27.14 -6.28 -34.44
CA LEU A 385 -26.48 -5.08 -33.93
C LEU A 385 -27.11 -4.65 -32.59
N ASN A 386 -26.27 -4.39 -31.59
CA ASN A 386 -26.65 -3.96 -30.24
C ASN A 386 -27.54 -4.98 -29.48
N GLU A 387 -27.43 -6.26 -29.83
CA GLU A 387 -28.27 -7.32 -29.26
C GLU A 387 -28.18 -7.40 -27.72
N PHE A 388 -27.07 -7.00 -27.11
CA PHE A 388 -26.91 -7.05 -25.65
C PHE A 388 -26.47 -5.72 -25.02
N GLU A 389 -26.35 -4.66 -25.81
CA GLU A 389 -25.84 -3.36 -25.37
C GLU A 389 -26.91 -2.53 -24.63
N ASN A 390 -28.13 -2.47 -25.15
CA ASN A 390 -29.16 -1.54 -24.70
C ASN A 390 -30.48 -2.26 -24.36
N ILE A 391 -30.37 -3.30 -23.54
CA ILE A 391 -31.51 -4.13 -23.15
C ILE A 391 -31.67 -4.22 -21.63
N THR A 392 -32.88 -4.58 -21.20
CA THR A 392 -33.19 -4.90 -19.81
C THR A 392 -32.70 -6.29 -19.44
N LYS A 393 -32.53 -6.55 -18.14
CA LYS A 393 -32.13 -7.86 -17.62
C LYS A 393 -33.08 -8.98 -18.08
N ASN A 394 -34.39 -8.73 -18.07
CA ASN A 394 -35.38 -9.73 -18.49
C ASN A 394 -35.26 -10.08 -19.97
N GLU A 395 -35.00 -9.08 -20.83
CA GLU A 395 -34.76 -9.30 -22.26
C GLU A 395 -33.46 -10.09 -22.50
N ALA A 396 -32.41 -9.79 -21.73
CA ALA A 396 -31.15 -10.53 -21.78
C ALA A 396 -31.35 -11.98 -21.35
N GLU A 397 -32.04 -12.21 -20.22
CA GLU A 397 -32.36 -13.54 -19.72
C GLU A 397 -33.21 -14.35 -20.70
N GLU A 398 -34.20 -13.73 -21.37
CA GLU A 398 -35.03 -14.40 -22.37
C GLU A 398 -34.19 -14.85 -23.59
N ARG A 399 -33.31 -13.99 -24.10
CA ARG A 399 -32.44 -14.30 -25.25
C ARG A 399 -31.45 -15.41 -24.91
N LEU A 400 -30.79 -15.31 -23.75
CA LEU A 400 -29.87 -16.33 -23.25
C LEU A 400 -30.59 -17.68 -23.06
N GLU A 401 -31.79 -17.67 -22.48
CA GLU A 401 -32.58 -18.89 -22.26
C GLU A 401 -32.97 -19.58 -23.57
N LYS A 402 -33.37 -18.81 -24.59
CA LYS A 402 -33.63 -19.36 -25.94
C LYS A 402 -32.38 -19.99 -26.55
N GLY A 403 -31.24 -19.30 -26.48
CA GLY A 403 -29.96 -19.83 -26.97
C GLY A 403 -29.54 -21.11 -26.26
N ILE A 404 -29.62 -21.15 -24.92
CA ILE A 404 -29.33 -22.34 -24.11
C ILE A 404 -30.27 -23.49 -24.48
N ALA A 405 -31.57 -23.23 -24.67
CA ALA A 405 -32.53 -24.26 -25.03
C ALA A 405 -32.20 -24.94 -26.38
N ILE A 406 -31.71 -24.18 -27.37
CA ILE A 406 -31.26 -24.71 -28.66
C ILE A 406 -30.00 -25.56 -28.48
N PHE A 407 -29.03 -25.11 -27.67
CA PHE A 407 -27.84 -25.91 -27.34
C PHE A 407 -28.23 -27.23 -26.65
N HIS A 408 -29.20 -27.20 -25.73
CA HIS A 408 -29.71 -28.42 -25.08
C HIS A 408 -30.39 -29.36 -26.07
N SER A 409 -31.26 -28.86 -26.95
CA SER A 409 -32.04 -29.72 -27.86
C SER A 409 -31.21 -30.25 -29.03
N GLU A 410 -30.30 -29.44 -29.58
CA GLU A 410 -29.58 -29.77 -30.81
C GLU A 410 -28.17 -30.32 -30.57
N LEU A 411 -27.52 -29.91 -29.48
CA LEU A 411 -26.14 -30.26 -29.16
C LEU A 411 -26.00 -31.00 -27.82
N GLU A 412 -27.09 -31.28 -27.09
CA GLU A 412 -27.07 -32.01 -25.82
C GLU A 412 -26.02 -31.49 -24.81
N MET A 413 -25.79 -30.18 -24.78
CA MET A 413 -24.76 -29.56 -23.94
C MET A 413 -25.18 -28.19 -23.41
N THR A 414 -24.67 -27.80 -22.26
CA THR A 414 -24.84 -26.45 -21.71
C THR A 414 -23.59 -25.61 -22.01
N PRO A 415 -23.69 -24.47 -22.71
CA PRO A 415 -22.56 -23.58 -22.90
C PRO A 415 -22.17 -22.92 -21.57
N THR A 416 -20.86 -22.78 -21.31
CA THR A 416 -20.32 -22.15 -20.10
C THR A 416 -19.72 -20.77 -20.34
N THR A 417 -19.51 -20.43 -21.62
CA THR A 417 -18.95 -19.17 -22.09
C THR A 417 -19.98 -18.46 -22.93
N PHE A 418 -20.19 -17.17 -22.62
CA PHE A 418 -21.03 -16.28 -23.41
C PHE A 418 -20.17 -15.23 -24.12
N ILE A 419 -20.47 -15.02 -25.40
CA ILE A 419 -19.80 -14.07 -26.27
C ILE A 419 -20.85 -13.09 -26.80
N PRO A 420 -20.86 -11.82 -26.39
CA PRO A 420 -21.80 -10.84 -26.92
C PRO A 420 -21.46 -10.47 -28.37
N PRO A 421 -22.45 -10.44 -29.29
CA PRO A 421 -22.27 -9.92 -30.65
C PRO A 421 -21.66 -8.52 -30.64
N TYR A 422 -20.69 -8.28 -31.54
CA TYR A 422 -19.93 -7.02 -31.63
C TYR A 422 -19.15 -6.64 -30.36
N GLY A 423 -19.02 -7.54 -29.37
CA GLY A 423 -18.41 -7.24 -28.08
C GLY A 423 -19.25 -6.35 -27.16
N THR A 424 -20.41 -5.84 -27.62
CA THR A 424 -21.17 -4.83 -26.88
C THR A 424 -22.12 -5.44 -25.84
N PHE A 425 -22.13 -4.88 -24.63
CA PHE A 425 -23.00 -5.33 -23.54
C PHE A 425 -23.27 -4.21 -22.52
N ASN A 426 -24.18 -4.45 -21.57
CA ASN A 426 -24.37 -3.62 -20.40
C ASN A 426 -24.44 -4.46 -19.09
N GLU A 427 -24.53 -3.78 -17.95
CA GLU A 427 -24.65 -4.43 -16.63
C GLU A 427 -25.81 -5.42 -16.53
N ALA A 428 -26.95 -5.11 -17.16
CA ALA A 428 -28.11 -5.98 -17.14
C ALA A 428 -27.85 -7.31 -17.88
N THR A 429 -27.05 -7.26 -18.96
CA THR A 429 -26.54 -8.45 -19.64
C THR A 429 -25.62 -9.26 -18.74
N LEU A 430 -24.67 -8.64 -18.03
CA LEU A 430 -23.76 -9.37 -17.14
C LEU A 430 -24.51 -10.10 -16.02
N GLU A 431 -25.48 -9.42 -15.40
CA GLU A 431 -26.31 -10.02 -14.36
C GLU A 431 -27.13 -11.20 -14.91
N ALA A 432 -27.73 -11.05 -16.09
CA ALA A 432 -28.46 -12.11 -16.76
C ALA A 432 -27.57 -13.31 -17.11
N THR A 433 -26.37 -13.06 -17.66
CA THR A 433 -25.38 -14.08 -17.98
C THR A 433 -24.98 -14.85 -16.73
N LYS A 434 -24.73 -14.18 -15.60
CA LYS A 434 -24.47 -14.86 -14.33
C LYS A 434 -25.66 -15.71 -13.88
N ASN A 435 -26.87 -15.18 -13.90
CA ASN A 435 -28.08 -15.89 -13.44
C ASN A 435 -28.38 -17.13 -14.27
N LYS A 436 -28.03 -17.13 -15.56
CA LYS A 436 -28.18 -18.28 -16.45
C LYS A 436 -27.04 -19.30 -16.32
N GLY A 437 -26.10 -19.09 -15.39
CA GLY A 437 -25.11 -20.09 -14.99
C GLY A 437 -23.84 -20.10 -15.82
N PHE A 438 -23.60 -19.08 -16.64
CA PHE A 438 -22.32 -18.92 -17.34
C PHE A 438 -21.19 -18.65 -16.33
N THR A 439 -20.01 -19.16 -16.66
CA THR A 439 -18.79 -19.00 -15.84
C THR A 439 -17.74 -18.14 -16.53
N LYS A 440 -17.85 -17.95 -17.84
CA LYS A 440 -16.97 -17.10 -18.64
C LYS A 440 -17.78 -16.11 -19.47
N PHE A 441 -17.23 -14.90 -19.60
CA PHE A 441 -17.73 -13.84 -20.45
C PHE A 441 -16.59 -13.39 -21.36
N SER A 442 -16.78 -13.33 -22.68
CA SER A 442 -15.69 -13.05 -23.62
C SER A 442 -16.12 -11.97 -24.62
N SER A 443 -15.88 -10.71 -24.26
CA SER A 443 -16.05 -9.55 -25.14
C SER A 443 -14.73 -9.21 -25.87
N ILE A 444 -14.41 -7.94 -26.10
CA ILE A 444 -13.24 -7.42 -26.82
C ILE A 444 -12.49 -6.47 -25.87
N ILE A 445 -11.15 -6.53 -25.90
CA ILE A 445 -10.29 -5.66 -25.10
C ILE A 445 -10.58 -4.19 -25.43
N GLY A 446 -10.65 -3.33 -24.42
CA GLY A 446 -11.03 -1.92 -24.56
C GLY A 446 -12.54 -1.64 -24.57
N ILE A 447 -13.39 -2.62 -24.89
CA ILE A 447 -14.85 -2.53 -24.67
C ILE A 447 -15.23 -3.14 -23.31
N ASP A 448 -14.55 -4.23 -22.91
CA ASP A 448 -14.85 -4.94 -21.67
C ASP A 448 -14.23 -4.26 -20.44
N ASN A 449 -15.05 -3.52 -19.70
CA ASN A 449 -14.63 -2.85 -18.45
C ASN A 449 -14.23 -3.82 -17.31
N TYR A 450 -14.48 -5.12 -17.47
CA TYR A 450 -14.13 -6.16 -16.49
C TYR A 450 -13.01 -7.07 -16.99
N SER A 451 -12.29 -6.70 -18.04
CA SER A 451 -11.16 -7.45 -18.60
C SER A 451 -10.32 -8.16 -17.54
N TRP A 452 -10.22 -9.49 -17.64
CA TRP A 452 -9.45 -10.38 -16.74
C TRP A 452 -9.97 -10.51 -15.31
N LYS A 453 -11.10 -9.89 -14.99
CA LYS A 453 -11.70 -9.85 -13.65
C LYS A 453 -13.05 -10.55 -13.66
N GLU A 454 -13.57 -10.80 -12.47
CA GLU A 454 -14.94 -11.26 -12.31
C GLU A 454 -15.87 -10.05 -12.14
N SER A 455 -16.88 -9.90 -13.00
CA SER A 455 -17.96 -8.92 -12.80
C SER A 455 -18.92 -9.34 -11.69
N TYR A 456 -19.11 -10.66 -11.54
CA TYR A 456 -19.83 -11.30 -10.45
C TYR A 456 -19.03 -12.54 -10.00
N PRO A 457 -19.08 -12.92 -8.70
CA PRO A 457 -18.36 -14.10 -8.21
C PRO A 457 -18.59 -15.35 -9.08
N GLY A 458 -17.52 -15.85 -9.70
CA GLY A 458 -17.52 -16.99 -10.62
C GLY A 458 -18.00 -16.69 -12.04
N LEU A 459 -18.01 -15.43 -12.50
CA LEU A 459 -18.16 -15.05 -13.92
C LEU A 459 -16.91 -14.27 -14.36
N LEU A 460 -15.91 -14.99 -14.86
CA LEU A 460 -14.62 -14.43 -15.26
C LEU A 460 -14.69 -13.88 -16.69
N HIS A 461 -14.17 -12.66 -16.88
CA HIS A 461 -14.07 -12.02 -18.17
C HIS A 461 -12.74 -12.36 -18.86
N VAL A 462 -12.82 -12.78 -20.11
CA VAL A 462 -11.71 -13.24 -20.96
C VAL A 462 -11.88 -12.61 -22.34
N PRO A 463 -11.60 -11.30 -22.51
CA PRO A 463 -11.83 -10.60 -23.77
C PRO A 463 -10.84 -11.04 -24.87
N SER A 464 -11.22 -10.87 -26.14
CA SER A 464 -10.26 -10.94 -27.25
C SER A 464 -9.27 -9.78 -27.20
N THR A 465 -8.00 -10.06 -27.45
CA THR A 465 -6.92 -9.05 -27.39
C THR A 465 -6.30 -8.74 -28.73
N VAL A 466 -6.39 -9.67 -29.68
CA VAL A 466 -5.79 -9.54 -31.01
C VAL A 466 -6.82 -9.97 -32.04
N ASP A 467 -7.02 -9.16 -33.07
CA ASP A 467 -7.86 -9.51 -34.21
C ASP A 467 -7.02 -9.96 -35.40
N PHE A 468 -7.52 -10.94 -36.17
CA PHE A 468 -6.98 -11.29 -37.49
C PHE A 468 -7.32 -10.25 -38.57
N TYR A 469 -8.29 -9.39 -38.32
CA TYR A 469 -8.83 -8.45 -39.30
C TYR A 469 -8.73 -7.02 -38.81
N ASP A 470 -8.28 -6.14 -39.68
CA ASP A 470 -8.24 -4.70 -39.44
C ASP A 470 -9.60 -4.14 -39.84
N TRP A 471 -10.46 -3.92 -38.85
CA TRP A 471 -11.81 -3.43 -39.04
C TRP A 471 -11.84 -1.97 -39.51
N GLU A 472 -10.84 -1.16 -39.13
CA GLU A 472 -10.76 0.25 -39.51
C GLU A 472 -10.38 0.42 -40.98
N GLN A 473 -9.39 -0.35 -41.42
CA GLN A 473 -8.91 -0.33 -42.82
C GLN A 473 -9.64 -1.33 -43.72
N ASN A 474 -10.50 -2.17 -43.13
CA ASN A 474 -11.28 -3.20 -43.81
C ASN A 474 -10.40 -4.16 -44.64
N ARG A 475 -9.38 -4.75 -44.00
CA ARG A 475 -8.44 -5.69 -44.64
C ARG A 475 -8.00 -6.82 -43.71
N GLN A 476 -7.46 -7.88 -44.29
CA GLN A 476 -6.72 -8.89 -43.53
C GLN A 476 -5.45 -8.26 -42.92
N ARG A 477 -5.18 -8.52 -41.65
CA ARG A 477 -3.90 -8.14 -41.03
C ARG A 477 -2.77 -9.02 -41.54
N THR A 478 -1.57 -8.46 -41.53
CA THR A 478 -0.34 -9.16 -41.86
C THR A 478 0.13 -10.04 -40.70
N TYR A 479 1.05 -10.96 -40.98
CA TYR A 479 1.67 -11.80 -39.96
C TYR A 479 2.35 -10.95 -38.86
N ASP A 480 3.17 -9.97 -39.25
CA ASP A 480 3.92 -9.15 -38.31
C ASP A 480 3.00 -8.35 -37.37
N GLU A 481 1.88 -7.83 -37.88
CA GLU A 481 0.87 -7.13 -37.06
C GLU A 481 0.24 -8.08 -36.03
N ILE A 482 -0.18 -9.28 -36.45
CA ILE A 482 -0.82 -10.26 -35.55
C ILE A 482 0.18 -10.71 -34.47
N ILE A 483 1.41 -11.03 -34.84
CA ILE A 483 2.41 -11.54 -33.90
C ILE A 483 2.91 -10.45 -32.95
N THR A 484 3.06 -9.22 -33.42
CA THR A 484 3.46 -8.08 -32.57
C THR A 484 2.42 -7.83 -31.48
N ASP A 485 1.14 -7.78 -31.84
CA ASP A 485 0.06 -7.61 -30.88
C ASP A 485 -0.09 -8.83 -29.96
N SER A 486 0.15 -10.04 -30.47
CA SER A 486 0.09 -11.25 -29.66
C SER A 486 1.20 -11.29 -28.61
N ARG A 487 2.42 -10.87 -28.97
CA ARG A 487 3.53 -10.70 -28.01
C ARG A 487 3.20 -9.63 -26.99
N SER A 488 2.74 -8.47 -27.44
CA SER A 488 2.29 -7.39 -26.54
C SER A 488 1.22 -7.89 -25.56
N SER A 489 0.21 -8.62 -26.04
CA SER A 489 -0.85 -9.19 -25.21
C SER A 489 -0.31 -10.18 -24.18
N LEU A 490 0.58 -11.09 -24.58
CA LEU A 490 1.24 -12.01 -23.66
C LEU A 490 2.12 -11.31 -22.63
N ASP A 491 2.79 -10.23 -23.02
CA ASP A 491 3.65 -9.48 -22.11
C ASP A 491 2.82 -8.61 -21.17
N ASN A 492 1.64 -8.13 -21.57
CA ASN A 492 0.81 -7.26 -20.74
C ASN A 492 -0.13 -8.03 -19.83
N TYR A 493 -0.62 -9.18 -20.29
CA TYR A 493 -1.71 -9.91 -19.68
C TYR A 493 -1.40 -11.37 -19.42
N ASP A 494 -0.19 -11.89 -19.71
CA ASP A 494 0.14 -13.32 -19.63
C ASP A 494 -0.86 -14.22 -20.39
N ILE A 495 -1.75 -13.64 -21.17
CA ILE A 495 -2.77 -14.30 -21.96
C ILE A 495 -2.97 -13.52 -23.25
N CYS A 496 -3.03 -14.22 -24.36
CA CYS A 496 -3.40 -13.66 -25.65
C CYS A 496 -4.61 -14.41 -26.21
N VAL A 497 -5.71 -13.71 -26.43
CA VAL A 497 -6.91 -14.26 -27.05
C VAL A 497 -6.99 -13.74 -28.48
N VAL A 498 -6.67 -14.62 -29.43
CA VAL A 498 -6.61 -14.30 -30.86
C VAL A 498 -7.99 -14.56 -31.49
N LEU A 499 -8.68 -13.49 -31.85
CA LEU A 499 -9.99 -13.49 -32.49
C LEU A 499 -9.84 -13.55 -34.01
N MET A 500 -10.61 -14.46 -34.62
CA MET A 500 -10.80 -14.52 -36.05
C MET A 500 -12.27 -14.75 -36.38
N HIS A 501 -12.59 -14.57 -37.66
CA HIS A 501 -13.83 -15.07 -38.20
C HIS A 501 -13.53 -15.91 -39.42
N HIS A 502 -13.94 -17.17 -39.44
CA HIS A 502 -13.64 -18.12 -40.52
C HIS A 502 -14.00 -17.60 -41.92
N TRP A 503 -15.02 -16.74 -42.07
CA TRP A 503 -15.37 -16.15 -43.36
C TRP A 503 -14.25 -15.28 -43.95
N GLN A 504 -13.37 -14.70 -43.11
CA GLN A 504 -12.25 -13.87 -43.53
C GLN A 504 -11.28 -14.64 -44.43
N PHE A 505 -11.16 -15.96 -44.23
CA PHE A 505 -10.31 -16.86 -45.02
C PHE A 505 -10.97 -17.34 -46.32
N SER A 506 -12.11 -16.77 -46.70
CA SER A 506 -12.81 -17.14 -47.94
C SER A 506 -12.53 -16.16 -49.08
N ASP A 507 -12.61 -16.67 -50.31
CA ASP A 507 -12.83 -15.88 -51.51
C ASP A 507 -14.33 -15.53 -51.68
N ASN A 508 -14.64 -14.65 -52.62
CA ASN A 508 -16.02 -14.17 -52.88
C ASN A 508 -17.01 -15.29 -53.24
N ASP A 509 -16.54 -16.46 -53.67
CA ASP A 509 -17.37 -17.63 -53.97
C ASP A 509 -17.55 -18.57 -52.77
N GLY A 510 -16.98 -18.22 -51.61
CA GLY A 510 -17.03 -18.99 -50.37
C GLY A 510 -16.05 -20.16 -50.32
N THR A 511 -15.11 -20.27 -51.25
CA THR A 511 -13.99 -21.23 -51.17
C THR A 511 -12.83 -20.64 -50.37
N ILE A 512 -11.86 -21.46 -49.93
CA ILE A 512 -10.70 -20.97 -49.18
C ILE A 512 -9.83 -20.07 -50.06
N ASN A 513 -9.52 -18.87 -49.56
CA ASN A 513 -8.45 -18.05 -50.09
C ASN A 513 -7.10 -18.59 -49.60
N GLN A 514 -6.30 -19.14 -50.52
CA GLN A 514 -5.05 -19.83 -50.16
C GLN A 514 -4.02 -18.92 -49.47
N THR A 515 -3.94 -17.64 -49.83
CA THR A 515 -2.99 -16.69 -49.21
C THR A 515 -3.34 -16.45 -47.75
N LYS A 516 -4.62 -16.21 -47.45
CA LYS A 516 -5.09 -16.00 -46.07
C LYS A 516 -5.01 -17.29 -45.24
N TYR A 517 -5.26 -18.43 -45.88
CA TYR A 517 -5.10 -19.72 -45.24
C TYR A 517 -3.64 -20.00 -44.89
N ASN A 518 -2.69 -19.66 -45.76
CA ASN A 518 -1.27 -19.78 -45.44
C ASN A 518 -0.86 -18.86 -44.28
N LEU A 519 -1.40 -17.65 -44.20
CA LEU A 519 -1.21 -16.79 -43.03
C LEU A 519 -1.66 -17.46 -41.72
N LEU A 520 -2.81 -18.15 -41.72
CA LEU A 520 -3.24 -18.92 -40.55
C LEU A 520 -2.24 -20.03 -40.20
N LEU A 521 -1.70 -20.74 -41.20
CA LEU A 521 -0.66 -21.75 -40.97
C LEU A 521 0.60 -21.14 -40.35
N ASP A 522 1.04 -19.97 -40.83
CA ASP A 522 2.21 -19.28 -40.28
C ASP A 522 1.98 -18.88 -38.80
N VAL A 523 0.76 -18.46 -38.44
CA VAL A 523 0.38 -18.16 -37.05
C VAL A 523 0.32 -19.44 -36.20
N ILE A 524 -0.18 -20.56 -36.75
CA ILE A 524 -0.17 -21.86 -36.07
C ILE A 524 1.28 -22.31 -35.79
N ASP A 525 2.18 -22.16 -36.75
CA ASP A 525 3.60 -22.49 -36.59
C ASP A 525 4.24 -21.65 -35.47
N TRP A 526 3.93 -20.35 -35.41
CA TRP A 526 4.36 -19.49 -34.31
C TRP A 526 3.80 -19.93 -32.95
N MET A 527 2.54 -20.36 -32.90
CA MET A 527 1.96 -20.87 -31.66
C MET A 527 2.67 -22.13 -31.17
N HIS A 528 3.01 -23.06 -32.06
CA HIS A 528 3.82 -24.22 -31.68
C HIS A 528 5.23 -23.85 -31.21
N GLU A 529 5.85 -22.82 -31.79
CA GLU A 529 7.10 -22.26 -31.26
C GLU A 529 6.92 -21.81 -29.79
N LYS A 530 5.86 -21.05 -29.51
CA LYS A 530 5.56 -20.58 -28.14
C LYS A 530 5.19 -21.70 -27.18
N GLU A 531 4.50 -22.72 -27.66
CA GLU A 531 4.22 -23.91 -26.86
C GLU A 531 5.51 -24.62 -26.42
N ASN A 532 6.51 -24.71 -27.31
CA ASN A 532 7.83 -25.23 -26.96
C ASN A 532 8.60 -24.35 -25.96
N GLU A 533 8.27 -23.05 -25.88
CA GLU A 533 8.78 -22.10 -24.88
C GLU A 533 8.02 -22.16 -23.55
N GLY A 534 6.98 -23.01 -23.44
CA GLY A 534 6.20 -23.20 -22.22
C GLY A 534 4.88 -22.42 -22.17
N VAL A 535 4.48 -21.76 -23.25
CA VAL A 535 3.16 -21.10 -23.36
C VAL A 535 2.07 -22.16 -23.53
N LYS A 536 0.99 -22.10 -22.76
CA LYS A 536 -0.12 -23.05 -22.87
C LYS A 536 -1.16 -22.65 -23.89
N MET A 537 -1.67 -23.64 -24.61
CA MET A 537 -2.83 -23.50 -25.50
C MET A 537 -4.08 -24.07 -24.84
N MET A 538 -5.14 -23.28 -24.73
CA MET A 538 -6.40 -23.74 -24.11
C MET A 538 -7.62 -22.99 -24.64
N THR A 539 -8.81 -23.48 -24.33
CA THR A 539 -10.07 -22.79 -24.62
C THR A 539 -10.43 -21.80 -23.50
N ILE A 540 -11.38 -20.88 -23.75
CA ILE A 540 -11.81 -19.89 -22.75
C ILE A 540 -12.39 -20.53 -21.49
N LYS A 541 -13.16 -21.62 -21.63
CA LYS A 541 -13.69 -22.44 -20.53
C LYS A 541 -12.60 -23.03 -19.66
N GLN A 542 -11.48 -23.45 -20.27
CA GLN A 542 -10.36 -24.05 -19.54
C GLN A 542 -9.56 -23.01 -18.75
N TYR A 543 -9.57 -21.76 -19.21
CA TYR A 543 -8.86 -20.67 -18.56
C TYR A 543 -9.50 -20.24 -17.24
N ASN A 544 -8.76 -20.34 -16.14
CA ASN A 544 -9.26 -20.06 -14.79
C ASN A 544 -8.74 -18.75 -14.19
N GLY A 545 -8.23 -17.84 -15.04
CA GLY A 545 -7.87 -16.49 -14.66
C GLY A 545 -6.53 -16.37 -13.95
N TRP A 546 -6.10 -15.11 -13.82
CA TRP A 546 -5.01 -14.68 -12.95
C TRP A 546 -5.39 -14.96 -11.51
N LYS A 547 -4.56 -15.74 -10.82
CA LYS A 547 -4.69 -15.92 -9.39
C LYS A 547 -3.50 -15.26 -8.72
N LEU A 548 -3.63 -13.97 -8.41
CA LEU A 548 -2.64 -13.30 -7.58
C LEU A 548 -2.60 -14.02 -6.22
N PRO A 549 -1.42 -14.44 -5.74
CA PRO A 549 -1.31 -15.01 -4.42
C PRO A 549 -1.84 -14.01 -3.39
N PRO A 550 -2.36 -14.49 -2.24
CA PRO A 550 -2.67 -13.60 -1.12
C PRO A 550 -1.42 -12.80 -0.76
N ASN A 551 -1.60 -11.56 -0.32
CA ASN A 551 -0.54 -10.68 0.15
C ASN A 551 -0.88 -10.22 1.58
N ILE A 552 0.03 -10.47 2.52
CA ILE A 552 -0.03 -9.98 3.90
C ILE A 552 0.33 -8.49 3.84
N THR A 553 -0.70 -7.65 3.89
CA THR A 553 -0.55 -6.19 3.74
C THR A 553 -0.09 -5.51 5.01
N SER A 554 -0.28 -6.15 6.17
CA SER A 554 0.26 -5.65 7.44
C SER A 554 0.42 -6.77 8.46
N PHE A 555 1.31 -6.54 9.42
CA PHE A 555 1.57 -7.46 10.51
C PHE A 555 1.99 -6.71 11.76
N ALA A 556 1.72 -7.31 12.92
CA ALA A 556 2.12 -6.76 14.21
C ALA A 556 2.49 -7.87 15.19
N PRO A 557 3.42 -7.65 16.13
CA PRO A 557 4.36 -6.52 16.20
C PRO A 557 5.34 -6.50 15.00
N PRO A 558 6.12 -5.43 14.78
CA PRO A 558 7.28 -5.52 13.89
C PRO A 558 8.31 -6.52 14.45
N SER A 559 9.13 -7.11 13.58
CA SER A 559 10.28 -7.92 14.01
C SER A 559 11.51 -7.01 14.13
N LEU A 560 12.41 -7.18 15.11
CA LEU A 560 12.53 -8.20 16.17
C LEU A 560 11.53 -7.98 17.33
N VAL A 561 11.06 -9.08 17.95
CA VAL A 561 10.26 -9.05 19.18
C VAL A 561 11.13 -9.45 20.38
N ASN A 562 11.07 -8.70 21.48
CA ASN A 562 11.76 -9.02 22.73
C ASN A 562 10.75 -9.21 23.87
N ASP A 563 10.92 -10.26 24.67
CA ASP A 563 10.11 -10.54 25.87
C ASP A 563 10.93 -11.28 26.94
N THR A 564 10.34 -11.45 28.13
CA THR A 564 10.82 -12.38 29.14
C THR A 564 10.04 -13.70 29.10
N VAL A 565 10.64 -14.76 29.64
CA VAL A 565 9.98 -16.06 29.82
C VAL A 565 8.64 -15.89 30.52
N CYS A 566 7.65 -16.71 30.15
CA CYS A 566 6.28 -16.65 30.66
C CYS A 566 5.48 -15.39 30.28
N ASN A 567 5.98 -14.47 29.46
CA ASN A 567 5.16 -13.38 28.93
C ASN A 567 4.30 -13.85 27.73
N TRP A 568 3.04 -13.40 27.66
CA TRP A 568 2.14 -13.69 26.54
C TRP A 568 2.30 -12.64 25.45
N ARG A 569 2.64 -13.07 24.23
CA ARG A 569 2.81 -12.21 23.07
C ARG A 569 1.76 -12.49 22.00
N ALA A 570 1.09 -11.44 21.54
CA ALA A 570 0.19 -11.48 20.40
C ALA A 570 0.90 -11.15 19.08
N PHE A 571 0.58 -11.90 18.03
CA PHE A 571 0.99 -11.71 16.65
C PHE A 571 -0.25 -11.62 15.77
N ASN A 572 -0.28 -10.66 14.84
CA ASN A 572 -1.40 -10.39 13.96
C ASN A 572 -0.90 -10.28 12.52
N VAL A 573 -1.75 -10.68 11.56
CA VAL A 573 -1.59 -10.39 10.13
C VAL A 573 -2.90 -9.92 9.54
N THR A 574 -2.82 -8.99 8.59
CA THR A 574 -3.91 -8.60 7.69
C THR A 574 -3.53 -8.98 6.27
N VAL A 575 -4.48 -9.53 5.53
CA VAL A 575 -4.27 -10.10 4.20
C VAL A 575 -5.29 -9.51 3.23
N ASN A 576 -4.85 -9.19 2.01
CA ASN A 576 -5.71 -8.60 0.97
C ASN A 576 -6.80 -9.55 0.43
N GLN A 577 -6.77 -10.83 0.81
CA GLN A 577 -7.69 -11.88 0.34
C GLN A 577 -8.21 -12.73 1.50
N MET A 578 -9.34 -13.42 1.26
CA MET A 578 -9.82 -14.46 2.19
C MET A 578 -8.89 -15.66 2.12
N VAL A 579 -8.29 -16.01 3.26
CA VAL A 579 -7.27 -17.06 3.40
C VAL A 579 -7.48 -17.91 4.64
N ASN A 580 -6.82 -19.07 4.66
CA ASN A 580 -6.54 -19.81 5.88
C ASN A 580 -5.14 -19.40 6.36
N VAL A 581 -5.04 -18.85 7.57
CA VAL A 581 -3.76 -18.45 8.18
C VAL A 581 -3.32 -19.51 9.18
N SER A 582 -2.28 -20.26 8.86
CA SER A 582 -1.69 -21.29 9.73
C SER A 582 -0.49 -20.73 10.51
N TRP A 583 -0.48 -20.91 11.82
CA TRP A 583 0.55 -20.38 12.72
C TRP A 583 1.55 -21.46 13.13
N TYR A 584 2.82 -21.09 13.20
CA TYR A 584 3.93 -21.96 13.60
C TYR A 584 4.81 -21.28 14.65
N LEU A 585 5.33 -22.04 15.61
CA LEU A 585 6.35 -21.64 16.59
C LEU A 585 7.54 -22.59 16.47
N ASN A 586 8.74 -22.08 16.16
CA ASN A 586 9.93 -22.89 15.91
C ASN A 586 9.68 -23.99 14.86
N GLY A 587 8.95 -23.64 13.80
CA GLY A 587 8.50 -24.56 12.73
C GLY A 587 7.43 -25.59 13.15
N SER A 588 7.02 -25.61 14.42
CA SER A 588 5.94 -26.49 14.91
C SER A 588 4.58 -25.83 14.74
N PHE A 589 3.67 -26.50 14.03
CA PHE A 589 2.30 -26.01 13.81
C PHE A 589 1.55 -25.82 15.13
N GLN A 590 0.82 -24.70 15.23
CA GLN A 590 0.00 -24.34 16.38
C GLN A 590 -1.49 -24.53 16.06
N PHE A 591 -2.05 -23.70 15.17
CA PHE A 591 -3.44 -23.79 14.70
C PHE A 591 -3.65 -22.97 13.42
N THR A 592 -4.85 -23.01 12.86
CA THR A 592 -5.25 -22.25 11.67
C THR A 592 -6.47 -21.37 11.95
N ASN A 593 -6.43 -20.11 11.53
CA ASN A 593 -7.63 -19.28 11.35
C ASN A 593 -8.18 -19.52 9.94
N GLU A 594 -9.36 -20.10 9.81
CA GLU A 594 -9.93 -20.44 8.50
C GLU A 594 -10.78 -19.31 7.93
N SER A 595 -10.63 -19.05 6.62
CA SER A 595 -11.46 -18.12 5.86
C SER A 595 -11.54 -16.74 6.52
N VAL A 596 -10.39 -16.10 6.70
CA VAL A 596 -10.24 -14.78 7.31
C VAL A 596 -9.44 -13.83 6.42
N ARG A 597 -9.59 -12.52 6.65
CA ARG A 597 -8.68 -11.46 6.14
C ARG A 597 -7.77 -10.90 7.21
N GLU A 598 -8.07 -11.18 8.47
CA GLU A 598 -7.27 -10.80 9.62
C GLU A 598 -7.14 -12.02 10.53
N ALA A 599 -5.92 -12.30 10.98
CA ALA A 599 -5.67 -13.40 11.88
C ALA A 599 -4.82 -12.92 13.05
N LYS A 600 -5.07 -13.51 14.22
CA LYS A 600 -4.35 -13.25 15.45
C LYS A 600 -3.99 -14.56 16.14
N CYS A 601 -2.77 -14.64 16.64
CA CYS A 601 -2.26 -15.72 17.46
C CYS A 601 -1.61 -15.14 18.71
N THR A 602 -1.87 -15.73 19.89
CA THR A 602 -1.18 -15.37 21.12
C THR A 602 -0.36 -16.57 21.59
N LEU A 603 0.94 -16.37 21.76
CA LEU A 603 1.91 -17.39 22.12
C LEU A 603 2.64 -17.01 23.41
N GLN A 604 3.16 -18.03 24.10
CA GLN A 604 3.99 -17.90 25.29
C GLN A 604 5.12 -18.91 25.18
N VAL A 605 6.31 -18.51 25.62
CA VAL A 605 7.51 -19.37 25.60
C VAL A 605 8.03 -19.53 27.03
N MET A 606 8.41 -20.76 27.37
CA MET A 606 8.82 -21.17 28.72
C MET A 606 10.34 -21.34 28.88
N VAL A 607 11.11 -21.07 27.82
CA VAL A 607 12.56 -21.27 27.79
C VAL A 607 13.18 -20.03 27.17
N ALA A 608 14.22 -19.47 27.79
CA ALA A 608 14.95 -18.36 27.21
C ALA A 608 15.72 -18.78 25.94
N GLY A 609 15.82 -17.88 24.97
CA GLY A 609 16.50 -18.12 23.71
C GLY A 609 15.86 -17.41 22.53
N GLU A 610 16.35 -17.74 21.34
CA GLU A 610 15.79 -17.27 20.08
C GLU A 610 14.69 -18.24 19.60
N HIS A 611 13.54 -17.67 19.27
CA HIS A 611 12.37 -18.36 18.75
C HIS A 611 11.95 -17.70 17.44
N ASN A 612 11.27 -18.46 16.57
CA ASN A 612 10.61 -17.92 15.39
C ASN A 612 9.11 -18.18 15.44
N VAL A 613 8.35 -17.19 14.99
CA VAL A 613 6.91 -17.33 14.77
C VAL A 613 6.65 -17.11 13.29
N THR A 614 5.81 -17.95 12.68
CA THR A 614 5.48 -17.83 11.27
C THR A 614 3.96 -17.88 11.09
N ALA A 615 3.42 -16.92 10.35
CA ALA A 615 2.04 -16.90 9.87
C ALA A 615 2.04 -17.24 8.37
N ASN A 616 1.38 -18.33 8.00
CA ASN A 616 1.27 -18.77 6.62
C ASN A 616 -0.15 -18.54 6.09
N ALA A 617 -0.34 -17.51 5.28
CA ALA A 617 -1.62 -17.11 4.71
C ALA A 617 -1.83 -17.78 3.35
N SER A 618 -2.78 -18.72 3.24
CA SER A 618 -2.95 -19.53 2.02
C SER A 618 -4.41 -19.66 1.57
N ASN A 619 -4.62 -19.70 0.26
CA ASN A 619 -5.88 -20.07 -0.37
C ASN A 619 -5.62 -20.76 -1.73
N SER A 620 -6.65 -20.95 -2.54
CA SER A 620 -6.50 -21.57 -3.87
C SER A 620 -5.79 -20.69 -4.91
N ASN A 621 -5.44 -19.45 -4.54
CA ASN A 621 -4.70 -18.51 -5.37
C ASN A 621 -3.20 -18.47 -5.06
N GLY A 622 -2.77 -19.04 -3.93
CA GLY A 622 -1.36 -19.12 -3.57
C GLY A 622 -1.15 -19.02 -2.08
N THR A 623 0.03 -18.55 -1.69
CA THR A 623 0.44 -18.47 -0.30
C THR A 623 1.40 -17.30 -0.11
N ASP A 624 1.25 -16.61 1.01
CA ASP A 624 2.21 -15.61 1.50
C ASP A 624 2.50 -15.84 2.99
N THR A 625 3.66 -15.39 3.45
CA THR A 625 4.22 -15.77 4.74
C THR A 625 4.88 -14.59 5.45
N GLN A 626 4.47 -14.36 6.70
CA GLN A 626 5.16 -13.45 7.62
C GLN A 626 5.92 -14.25 8.66
N THR A 627 7.16 -13.87 8.95
CA THR A 627 7.98 -14.45 10.02
C THR A 627 8.47 -13.39 11.00
N TRP A 628 8.47 -13.71 12.28
CA TRP A 628 9.07 -12.90 13.34
C TRP A 628 10.23 -13.66 13.97
N ALA A 629 11.37 -12.98 14.11
CA ALA A 629 12.36 -13.34 15.12
C ALA A 629 11.87 -12.85 16.49
N TRP A 630 11.86 -13.74 17.48
CA TRP A 630 11.39 -13.50 18.84
C TRP A 630 12.45 -13.93 19.85
N TYR A 631 13.07 -12.97 20.53
CA TYR A 631 14.09 -13.20 21.54
C TYR A 631 13.48 -13.13 22.93
N VAL A 632 13.60 -14.23 23.69
CA VAL A 632 13.03 -14.37 25.02
C VAL A 632 14.16 -14.48 26.04
N THR A 633 14.22 -13.56 27.01
CA THR A 633 15.22 -13.58 28.09
C THR A 633 14.64 -14.15 29.38
N GLU A 634 15.51 -14.62 30.28
CA GLU A 634 15.09 -14.93 31.65
C GLU A 634 14.54 -13.66 32.32
N ALA A 635 13.51 -13.81 33.15
CA ALA A 635 13.02 -12.71 33.98
C ALA A 635 14.07 -12.41 35.07
N VAL A 636 14.38 -11.13 35.28
CA VAL A 636 15.27 -10.70 36.36
C VAL A 636 14.46 -10.66 37.65
N ALA A 637 14.88 -11.43 38.66
CA ALA A 637 14.26 -11.44 39.97
C ALA A 637 14.79 -10.26 40.81
N ASN A 638 13.91 -9.39 41.31
CA ASN A 638 14.26 -8.18 42.06
C ASN A 638 13.62 -8.19 43.47
N PRO A 639 14.33 -7.72 44.50
CA PRO A 639 13.75 -7.55 45.84
C PRO A 639 12.70 -6.42 45.88
N ASP A 640 11.96 -6.34 46.98
CA ASP A 640 10.97 -5.28 47.28
C ASP A 640 10.91 -5.13 48.82
N LEU A 641 11.49 -4.09 49.39
CA LEU A 641 11.73 -3.91 50.82
C LEU A 641 10.63 -3.03 51.45
N ILE A 642 9.79 -3.63 52.28
CA ILE A 642 8.72 -2.88 52.98
C ILE A 642 9.03 -2.78 54.47
N ILE A 643 8.94 -1.57 55.05
CA ILE A 643 8.86 -1.41 56.50
C ILE A 643 7.46 -1.82 56.95
N THR A 644 7.39 -2.97 57.60
CA THR A 644 6.12 -3.60 58.01
C THR A 644 5.65 -3.19 59.40
N ASP A 645 6.56 -2.75 60.27
CA ASP A 645 6.23 -2.32 61.63
C ASP A 645 7.30 -1.37 62.20
N THR A 646 6.87 -0.48 63.10
CA THR A 646 7.73 0.45 63.85
C THR A 646 7.18 0.62 65.26
N TRP A 647 8.02 0.42 66.27
CA TRP A 647 7.62 0.55 67.67
C TRP A 647 8.69 1.23 68.52
N LEU A 648 8.27 1.78 69.66
CA LEU A 648 9.17 2.32 70.66
C LEU A 648 9.54 1.23 71.67
N CYS A 649 10.84 1.06 71.89
CA CYS A 649 11.38 0.16 72.90
C CYS A 649 11.22 0.79 74.32
N TRP A 650 10.01 0.66 74.87
CA TRP A 650 9.56 1.12 76.21
C TRP A 650 9.23 -0.09 77.11
N PRO A 651 9.56 -0.06 78.42
CA PRO A 651 10.13 1.05 79.20
C PRO A 651 11.67 1.10 79.21
N ASP A 652 12.34 0.33 78.37
CA ASP A 652 13.77 0.05 78.52
C ASP A 652 14.68 1.23 78.18
N ASN A 653 14.68 1.71 76.93
CA ASN A 653 15.72 2.64 76.47
C ASN A 653 15.23 3.79 75.58
N CYS A 654 13.98 3.78 75.12
CA CYS A 654 13.41 4.80 74.22
C CYS A 654 14.02 4.84 72.83
N THR A 655 14.59 3.73 72.41
CA THR A 655 15.02 3.53 71.04
C THR A 655 13.82 3.20 70.16
N ILE A 656 13.80 3.70 68.94
CA ILE A 656 12.80 3.30 67.93
C ILE A 656 13.35 2.08 67.20
N CYS A 657 12.49 1.09 67.03
CA CYS A 657 12.79 -0.24 66.54
C CYS A 657 11.86 -0.51 65.35
N TYR A 658 12.29 -1.25 64.33
CA TYR A 658 11.54 -1.46 63.07
C TYR A 658 11.67 -2.89 62.57
N ASN A 659 10.74 -3.32 61.71
CA ASN A 659 10.82 -4.58 60.95
C ASN A 659 10.73 -4.32 59.44
N VAL A 660 11.79 -4.65 58.71
CA VAL A 660 11.83 -4.63 57.23
C VAL A 660 11.60 -6.03 56.69
N THR A 661 10.84 -6.18 55.61
CA THR A 661 10.57 -7.46 54.95
C THR A 661 10.79 -7.34 53.45
N ASN A 662 11.46 -8.33 52.85
CA ASN A 662 11.55 -8.42 51.40
C ASN A 662 10.32 -9.16 50.83
N THR A 663 9.40 -8.43 50.19
CA THR A 663 8.20 -8.94 49.51
C THR A 663 8.42 -9.28 48.04
N GLY A 664 9.62 -9.03 47.50
CA GLY A 664 9.99 -9.28 46.12
C GLY A 664 10.40 -10.72 45.86
N ASP A 665 10.75 -11.02 44.60
CA ASP A 665 11.19 -12.34 44.17
C ASP A 665 12.72 -12.47 44.02
N GLY A 666 13.45 -11.36 44.13
CA GLY A 666 14.91 -11.27 44.25
C GLY A 666 15.40 -11.16 45.69
N THR A 667 16.71 -11.27 45.90
CA THR A 667 17.34 -11.14 47.23
C THR A 667 17.90 -9.74 47.42
N ALA A 668 17.51 -9.04 48.48
CA ALA A 668 18.11 -7.75 48.83
C ALA A 668 19.46 -7.98 49.51
N PRO A 669 20.55 -7.35 49.02
CA PRO A 669 21.88 -7.53 49.59
C PRO A 669 21.98 -6.92 50.98
N ALA A 670 22.84 -7.50 51.82
CA ALA A 670 23.21 -6.94 53.11
C ALA A 670 23.77 -5.51 52.97
N CYS A 671 23.66 -4.77 54.07
CA CYS A 671 24.17 -3.42 54.29
C CYS A 671 23.42 -2.28 53.57
N HIS A 672 22.18 -2.51 53.14
CA HIS A 672 21.27 -1.42 52.75
C HIS A 672 20.86 -0.59 53.98
N ASN A 673 20.59 0.70 53.77
CA ASN A 673 20.38 1.65 54.86
C ASN A 673 18.92 1.68 55.33
N THR A 674 18.70 2.18 56.54
CA THR A 674 17.36 2.54 57.03
C THR A 674 17.46 3.89 57.72
N THR A 675 16.54 4.80 57.41
CA THR A 675 16.54 6.17 57.96
C THR A 675 15.33 6.40 58.83
N LEU A 676 15.53 6.99 60.01
CA LEU A 676 14.47 7.46 60.90
C LEU A 676 14.28 8.97 60.74
N TYR A 677 13.04 9.37 60.49
CA TYR A 677 12.60 10.75 60.51
C TYR A 677 11.65 10.99 61.69
N VAL A 678 11.84 12.12 62.37
CA VAL A 678 10.92 12.66 63.38
C VAL A 678 10.50 14.05 62.94
N ASP A 679 9.20 14.26 62.76
CA ASP A 679 8.61 15.49 62.21
C ASP A 679 9.22 15.94 60.87
N GLY A 680 9.53 14.95 60.01
CA GLY A 680 10.11 15.15 58.69
C GLY A 680 11.61 15.47 58.70
N VAL A 681 12.28 15.45 59.86
CA VAL A 681 13.72 15.64 59.99
C VAL A 681 14.40 14.29 60.18
N ALA A 682 15.40 13.95 59.37
CA ALA A 682 16.21 12.76 59.56
C ALA A 682 17.03 12.90 60.85
N VAL A 683 16.85 11.98 61.80
CA VAL A 683 17.47 12.05 63.14
C VAL A 683 18.39 10.87 63.45
N ALA A 684 18.24 9.74 62.76
CA ALA A 684 19.07 8.55 62.97
C ALA A 684 19.13 7.67 61.72
N TYR A 685 20.14 6.82 61.67
CA TYR A 685 20.38 5.85 60.60
C TYR A 685 20.72 4.49 61.20
N ASP A 686 20.33 3.44 60.51
CA ASP A 686 20.70 2.06 60.77
C ASP A 686 21.05 1.37 59.44
N HIS A 687 21.59 0.15 59.50
CA HIS A 687 21.84 -0.69 58.34
C HIS A 687 21.44 -2.12 58.62
N VAL A 688 20.88 -2.80 57.61
CA VAL A 688 20.47 -4.20 57.70
C VAL A 688 21.68 -5.08 57.39
N PRO A 689 22.26 -5.84 58.34
CA PRO A 689 23.57 -6.48 58.17
C PRO A 689 23.50 -7.85 57.47
N VAL A 690 22.34 -8.26 56.98
CA VAL A 690 22.08 -9.59 56.40
C VAL A 690 21.42 -9.46 55.03
N ASP A 691 21.65 -10.46 54.17
CA ASP A 691 20.89 -10.60 52.94
C ASP A 691 19.45 -11.00 53.27
N LEU A 692 18.47 -10.39 52.61
CA LEU A 692 17.06 -10.73 52.75
C LEU A 692 16.57 -11.45 51.50
N ALA A 693 16.41 -12.78 51.58
CA ALA A 693 15.77 -13.56 50.54
C ALA A 693 14.26 -13.25 50.44
N PRO A 694 13.57 -13.63 49.35
CA PRO A 694 12.13 -13.48 49.22
C PRO A 694 11.36 -13.99 50.45
N GLY A 695 10.59 -13.11 51.09
CA GLY A 695 9.77 -13.37 52.27
C GLY A 695 10.48 -13.32 53.63
N GLU A 696 11.79 -13.07 53.68
CA GLU A 696 12.54 -12.92 54.93
C GLU A 696 12.40 -11.50 55.50
N SER A 697 12.52 -11.40 56.83
CA SER A 697 12.42 -10.12 57.57
C SER A 697 13.63 -9.90 58.48
N TYR A 698 13.94 -8.64 58.75
CA TYR A 698 14.94 -8.23 59.74
C TYR A 698 14.39 -7.18 60.70
N ILE A 699 14.69 -7.37 61.99
CA ILE A 699 14.36 -6.43 63.05
C ILE A 699 15.60 -5.61 63.41
N GLY A 700 15.52 -4.30 63.24
CA GLY A 700 16.57 -3.33 63.55
C GLY A 700 16.15 -2.30 64.60
N CYS A 701 17.13 -1.61 65.17
CA CYS A 701 16.94 -0.59 66.22
C CYS A 701 17.90 0.57 65.99
N PHE A 702 17.41 1.80 66.16
CA PHE A 702 18.25 3.01 66.07
C PHE A 702 18.99 3.25 67.40
N ASP A 703 19.92 2.38 67.76
CA ASP A 703 20.56 2.31 69.10
C ASP A 703 21.23 3.62 69.54
N ASP A 704 21.72 4.42 68.60
CA ASP A 704 22.36 5.72 68.85
C ASP A 704 21.35 6.88 69.04
N TYR A 705 20.05 6.61 68.92
CA TYR A 705 18.99 7.60 69.06
C TYR A 705 18.05 7.28 70.22
N THR A 706 17.87 8.27 71.10
CA THR A 706 16.89 8.22 72.19
C THR A 706 15.77 9.19 71.86
N TRP A 707 14.58 8.66 71.59
CA TRP A 707 13.42 9.47 71.26
C TRP A 707 12.88 10.23 72.49
N THR A 708 12.50 11.48 72.28
CA THR A 708 11.81 12.32 73.26
C THR A 708 10.56 12.88 72.62
N TYR A 709 9.41 12.64 73.26
CA TYR A 709 8.11 13.08 72.76
C TYR A 709 8.00 14.61 72.70
N THR A 710 7.55 15.15 71.56
CA THR A 710 7.22 16.57 71.40
C THR A 710 5.70 16.77 71.31
N PRO A 711 5.05 17.40 72.30
CA PRO A 711 3.62 17.70 72.20
C PRO A 711 3.31 18.65 71.04
N PRO A 712 2.15 18.50 70.35
CA PRO A 712 1.05 17.59 70.68
C PRO A 712 1.15 16.18 70.06
N SER A 713 2.05 15.96 69.10
CA SER A 713 2.24 14.67 68.42
C SER A 713 3.54 14.71 67.62
N ASP A 714 4.21 13.57 67.48
CA ASP A 714 5.36 13.42 66.60
C ASP A 714 4.97 12.58 65.37
N ASN A 715 5.44 12.98 64.20
CA ASN A 715 5.37 12.16 62.99
C ASN A 715 6.62 11.28 62.88
N ILE A 716 6.47 9.97 63.01
CA ILE A 716 7.56 8.99 62.97
C ILE A 716 7.52 8.27 61.62
N THR A 717 8.53 8.51 60.79
CA THR A 717 8.70 7.82 59.51
C THR A 717 9.98 7.00 59.52
N VAL A 718 9.89 5.73 59.14
CA VAL A 718 11.06 4.87 58.92
C VAL A 718 11.03 4.43 57.46
N CYS A 719 12.14 4.61 56.75
CA CYS A 719 12.31 4.21 55.36
C CYS A 719 13.46 3.21 55.24
N ALA A 720 13.19 2.04 54.67
CA ALA A 720 14.23 1.14 54.18
C ALA A 720 14.85 1.72 52.90
N ASP A 721 16.09 1.31 52.61
CA ASP A 721 16.90 1.70 51.46
C ASP A 721 16.80 3.18 51.02
N ASN A 722 16.75 4.10 51.98
CA ASN A 722 16.54 5.53 51.70
C ASN A 722 17.66 6.18 50.84
N ASN A 723 18.73 5.46 50.52
CA ASN A 723 19.76 5.91 49.59
C ASN A 723 19.59 5.37 48.15
N GLU A 724 18.53 4.60 47.88
CA GLU A 724 18.25 3.98 46.58
C GLU A 724 19.45 3.14 46.10
N THR A 725 19.94 2.24 46.98
CA THR A 725 21.12 1.39 46.69
C THR A 725 20.76 -0.03 46.28
N VAL A 726 19.53 -0.44 46.51
CA VAL A 726 18.95 -1.71 46.09
C VAL A 726 17.90 -1.37 45.05
N ASP A 727 18.02 -1.90 43.83
CA ASP A 727 16.96 -1.74 42.82
C ASP A 727 15.76 -2.63 43.21
N GLU A 728 14.65 -2.01 43.60
CA GLU A 728 13.44 -2.66 44.10
C GLU A 728 12.37 -2.84 43.01
N LEU A 729 11.34 -3.67 43.26
CA LEU A 729 10.17 -3.78 42.36
C LEU A 729 9.25 -2.55 42.44
N ASP A 730 9.19 -1.90 43.60
CA ASP A 730 8.38 -0.71 43.87
C ASP A 730 9.10 0.22 44.86
N GLU A 731 9.92 1.12 44.33
CA GLU A 731 10.71 2.10 45.08
C GLU A 731 9.89 3.06 45.97
N ASP A 732 8.56 3.10 45.79
CA ASP A 732 7.68 4.05 46.49
C ASP A 732 7.03 3.43 47.75
N ASN A 733 7.28 2.15 48.07
CA ASN A 733 6.58 1.43 49.14
C ASN A 733 7.42 1.13 50.41
N ASN A 734 8.68 1.56 50.43
CA ASN A 734 9.66 1.19 51.47
C ASN A 734 9.66 2.09 52.72
N CYS A 735 8.70 3.03 52.84
CA CYS A 735 8.54 3.93 53.98
C CYS A 735 7.23 3.68 54.77
N LEU A 736 7.33 3.52 56.10
CA LEU A 736 6.18 3.49 57.02
C LEU A 736 6.13 4.75 57.88
N THR A 737 4.97 5.41 57.91
CA THR A 737 4.73 6.64 58.66
C THR A 737 3.63 6.45 59.69
N ASN A 738 3.92 6.78 60.96
CA ASN A 738 3.00 6.68 62.09
C ASN A 738 2.96 7.99 62.89
N ILE A 739 1.77 8.41 63.32
CA ILE A 739 1.59 9.58 64.18
C ILE A 739 1.54 9.11 65.64
N TRP A 740 2.49 9.56 66.45
CA TRP A 740 2.62 9.19 67.85
C TRP A 740 2.09 10.31 68.75
N MET A 741 1.07 10.01 69.54
CA MET A 741 0.37 10.97 70.38
C MET A 741 0.19 10.47 71.82
N CYS A 742 0.47 11.33 72.80
CA CYS A 742 0.27 11.00 74.19
C CYS A 742 -1.21 10.74 74.51
N GLY A 743 -1.50 9.60 75.14
CA GLY A 743 -2.86 9.13 75.45
C GLY A 743 -3.55 8.36 74.33
N ASP A 744 -2.98 8.31 73.12
CA ASP A 744 -3.44 7.45 72.02
C ASP A 744 -2.65 6.13 72.08
N VAL A 745 -3.24 5.11 72.69
CA VAL A 745 -2.57 3.83 72.91
C VAL A 745 -2.85 2.80 71.82
N ASN A 746 -3.70 3.16 70.86
CA ASN A 746 -4.05 2.32 69.73
C ASN A 746 -3.45 2.82 68.40
N GLY A 747 -2.88 4.03 68.38
CA GLY A 747 -2.20 4.61 67.21
C GLY A 747 -3.14 5.07 66.10
N ASP A 748 -4.43 5.29 66.38
CA ASP A 748 -5.43 5.74 65.39
C ASP A 748 -5.40 7.26 65.14
N GLY A 749 -4.50 7.97 65.81
CA GLY A 749 -4.29 9.40 65.73
C GLY A 749 -5.24 10.22 66.61
N LYS A 750 -6.03 9.59 67.50
CA LYS A 750 -7.02 10.27 68.34
C LYS A 750 -7.08 9.66 69.74
N VAL A 751 -7.23 10.52 70.76
CA VAL A 751 -7.54 10.06 72.12
C VAL A 751 -9.05 9.87 72.28
N THR A 752 -9.52 8.63 72.28
CA THR A 752 -10.94 8.27 72.35
C THR A 752 -11.27 7.42 73.58
N MET A 753 -12.54 7.05 73.72
CA MET A 753 -12.96 6.08 74.75
C MET A 753 -12.35 4.67 74.53
N SER A 754 -11.92 4.35 73.30
CA SER A 754 -11.19 3.12 72.99
C SER A 754 -9.87 3.09 73.77
N ASP A 755 -9.16 4.20 73.78
CA ASP A 755 -7.88 4.38 74.47
C ASP A 755 -8.05 4.30 75.97
N VAL A 756 -9.06 5.00 76.52
CA VAL A 756 -9.43 4.90 77.94
C VAL A 756 -9.65 3.43 78.33
N ARG A 757 -10.38 2.67 77.51
CA ARG A 757 -10.66 1.25 77.76
C ARG A 757 -9.41 0.39 77.66
N LYS A 758 -8.54 0.62 76.66
CA LYS A 758 -7.28 -0.10 76.49
C LYS A 758 -6.32 0.16 77.67
N VAL A 759 -6.20 1.42 78.13
CA VAL A 759 -5.41 1.77 79.33
C VAL A 759 -6.00 1.13 80.60
N PHE A 760 -7.33 1.12 80.74
CA PHE A 760 -8.00 0.43 81.84
C PHE A 760 -7.76 -1.09 81.81
N ASN A 761 -7.80 -1.72 80.64
CA ASN A 761 -7.47 -3.13 80.48
C ASN A 761 -6.01 -3.42 80.82
N ARG A 762 -5.07 -2.56 80.40
CA ARG A 762 -3.64 -2.63 80.79
C ARG A 762 -3.43 -2.46 82.29
N TYR A 763 -4.24 -1.64 82.96
CA TYR A 763 -4.21 -1.54 84.41
C TYR A 763 -4.71 -2.83 85.09
N LEU A 764 -5.74 -3.49 84.56
CA LEU A 764 -6.26 -4.75 85.10
C LEU A 764 -5.34 -5.95 84.83
N ASP A 765 -4.72 -5.97 83.65
CA ASP A 765 -3.76 -6.97 83.20
C ASP A 765 -2.51 -6.25 82.66
N PRO A 766 -1.40 -6.24 83.43
CA PRO A 766 -0.14 -5.62 83.02
C PRO A 766 0.40 -6.10 81.66
N ASN A 767 -0.01 -7.28 81.19
CA ASN A 767 0.42 -7.86 79.91
C ASN A 767 -0.55 -7.58 78.74
N TYR A 768 -1.65 -6.86 78.97
CA TYR A 768 -2.62 -6.55 77.91
C TYR A 768 -1.92 -5.80 76.77
N PRO A 769 -1.96 -6.24 75.50
CA PRO A 769 -1.20 -5.58 74.44
C PRO A 769 -1.75 -4.15 74.15
N LEU A 770 -0.83 -3.22 73.94
CA LEU A 770 -1.10 -1.86 73.48
C LEU A 770 -0.19 -1.61 72.28
N ASP A 771 -0.70 -0.90 71.29
CA ASP A 771 0.03 -0.60 70.05
C ASP A 771 1.11 0.46 70.34
N LEU A 772 0.79 1.43 71.21
CA LEU A 772 1.73 2.41 71.76
C LEU A 772 1.77 2.34 73.31
N PRO A 773 2.53 1.41 73.92
CA PRO A 773 2.57 1.24 75.37
C PRO A 773 3.00 2.49 76.15
N TRP A 774 3.93 3.28 75.60
CA TRP A 774 4.44 4.50 76.23
C TRP A 774 3.36 5.58 76.38
N ALA A 775 2.37 5.61 75.47
CA ALA A 775 1.29 6.58 75.50
C ALA A 775 0.27 6.32 76.63
N ALA A 776 0.39 5.18 77.32
CA ALA A 776 -0.46 4.82 78.46
C ALA A 776 0.00 5.42 79.79
N ASP A 777 1.29 5.75 79.95
CA ASP A 777 1.83 6.44 81.11
C ASP A 777 1.76 7.96 80.90
N VAL A 778 0.55 8.50 81.04
CA VAL A 778 0.25 9.92 80.76
C VAL A 778 0.62 10.87 81.90
N ASN A 779 1.25 10.35 82.94
CA ASN A 779 1.73 11.14 84.08
C ASN A 779 3.25 11.07 84.27
N CYS A 780 3.95 10.20 83.52
CA CYS A 780 5.39 10.03 83.53
C CYS A 780 5.92 9.50 84.88
N ASP A 781 5.21 8.59 85.54
CA ASP A 781 5.64 7.96 86.81
C ASP A 781 6.27 6.55 86.62
N GLY A 782 6.32 6.08 85.38
CA GLY A 782 6.86 4.78 84.98
C GLY A 782 5.87 3.63 85.14
N LYS A 783 4.60 3.90 85.45
CA LYS A 783 3.58 2.87 85.71
C LYS A 783 2.23 3.27 85.10
N VAL A 784 1.57 2.31 84.47
CA VAL A 784 0.17 2.48 84.06
C VAL A 784 -0.73 2.21 85.26
N THR A 785 -1.31 3.25 85.83
CA THR A 785 -2.18 3.18 87.02
C THR A 785 -3.60 3.68 86.71
N MET A 786 -4.50 3.60 87.70
CA MET A 786 -5.82 4.22 87.61
C MET A 786 -5.77 5.76 87.47
N SER A 787 -4.65 6.39 87.87
CA SER A 787 -4.42 7.82 87.64
C SER A 787 -4.34 8.12 86.14
N ASP A 788 -3.66 7.25 85.39
CA ASP A 788 -3.47 7.37 83.95
C ASP A 788 -4.78 7.17 83.20
N VAL A 789 -5.54 6.12 83.57
CA VAL A 789 -6.91 5.89 83.06
C VAL A 789 -7.76 7.15 83.22
N ARG A 790 -7.72 7.78 84.40
CA ARG A 790 -8.50 8.99 84.69
C ARG A 790 -8.04 10.19 83.85
N LYS A 791 -6.73 10.36 83.64
CA LYS A 791 -6.18 11.45 82.84
C LYS A 791 -6.50 11.29 81.35
N VAL A 792 -6.38 10.10 80.79
CA VAL A 792 -6.82 9.81 79.41
C VAL A 792 -8.33 10.07 79.27
N PHE A 793 -9.13 9.67 80.25
CA PHE A 793 -10.57 9.97 80.26
C PHE A 793 -10.87 11.47 80.33
N ASN A 794 -10.09 12.25 81.10
CA ASN A 794 -10.22 13.70 81.12
C ASN A 794 -9.84 14.33 79.77
N ARG A 795 -8.78 13.85 79.09
CA ARG A 795 -8.42 14.27 77.72
C ARG A 795 -9.51 13.94 76.71
N TYR A 796 -10.19 12.80 76.86
CA TYR A 796 -11.35 12.48 76.04
C TYR A 796 -12.52 13.46 76.25
N LEU A 797 -12.81 13.85 77.50
CA LEU A 797 -13.90 14.80 77.81
C LEU A 797 -13.56 16.24 77.44
N ASP A 798 -12.30 16.63 77.58
CA ASP A 798 -11.75 17.94 77.25
C ASP A 798 -10.48 17.75 76.41
N PRO A 799 -10.55 17.90 75.07
CA PRO A 799 -9.39 17.78 74.20
C PRO A 799 -8.22 18.70 74.56
N GLY A 800 -8.46 19.78 75.31
CA GLY A 800 -7.42 20.70 75.81
C GLY A 800 -6.77 20.28 77.14
N TYR A 801 -7.17 19.15 77.73
CA TYR A 801 -6.62 18.68 79.01
C TYR A 801 -5.18 18.16 78.85
N ASP A 802 -4.18 18.79 79.42
CA ASP A 802 -2.79 18.39 79.22
C ASP A 802 -2.47 16.97 79.75
N LEU A 803 -1.79 16.19 78.90
CA LEU A 803 -1.20 14.90 79.26
C LEU A 803 0.32 15.04 79.22
N ASN A 804 1.01 14.30 80.08
CA ASN A 804 2.47 14.41 80.23
C ASN A 804 3.09 13.02 80.11
N CYS A 805 3.08 12.48 78.88
CA CYS A 805 3.79 11.25 78.58
C CYS A 805 5.28 11.52 78.47
N CYS A 806 6.08 10.56 78.91
CA CYS A 806 7.51 10.56 78.67
C CYS A 806 7.94 9.12 78.39
N CYS A 807 9.03 8.98 77.65
CA CYS A 807 9.59 7.66 77.44
C CYS A 807 10.53 7.23 78.58
N LYS A 808 11.21 8.17 79.27
CA LYS A 808 11.98 7.91 80.51
C LYS A 808 11.42 8.73 81.67
N VAL A 809 11.24 8.07 82.81
CA VAL A 809 10.97 8.73 84.10
C VAL A 809 12.19 9.58 84.46
N LEU A 810 11.98 10.88 84.71
CA LEU A 810 13.02 11.79 85.21
C LEU A 810 13.35 11.56 86.69
#